data_AF-A0A8C2AZF2-F1
#
_entry.id   AF-A0A8C2AZF2-F1
#
_cell.length_a   1.000
_cell.length_b   1.000
_cell.length_c   1.000
_cell.angle_alpha   90.00
_cell.angle_beta   90.00
_cell.angle_gamma   90.00
#
_symmetry.space_group_name_H-M   'P 1'
#
loop_
_entity.id
_entity.type
_entity.pdbx_description
1 polymer ?
#
loop_
_entity_poly.entity_id
_entity_poly.type
_entity_poly.pdbx_seq_one_letter_code
_entity_poly.pdbx_strand_id
1 'polypeptide(L)'
;MGVSELWSILDPVRQCVPLYSLSGKTLAVDLSLWVCEAQHVQGMMGRVTKPHLRNLFFRVSSLTLMGVKLVFVMEGDAPSIKAETMSKRSEMRYGGAKAKPTAAKNTSRGRFKAVLRECAEMLDCLGVPWVTAAGEAEAMCAYLDSQGVVDGCITNDGDAFLYGAQTVYRNFNMTTKDPQVDCYETCRVVSELGLSRDSLVGLAVLLGCDYIPKGVAGVGKEQTLKLIQNLKGKSLLQKYEFKNKFNLVAVKKVTHCLVCRHPGSAKTHERSGCVFCESERFCSPHDYDSQCPCEWHRTEHSVFCVCVCRKTLACEQFPFTEIISEFLVPKDRPVQPFRRRKPNLLLLQKFALEKMDWPKHYSSEKLLVLMTYTELMNRKHGRDSQAQIQPIRIHKARVRNGVSCFEVIWKKPDHYVFAEGREEQTEVHTLEEESLFSLAFPGIVQDFQRERAVAQENNTKSMCIHSFIHSSIHPSIHLSIHSSIHPFIHSFIHSSIHSFISLSIHSSIHLFIHPSIHSFIHSSIYPFIHPFIHPSVHSSIRSFVHSFVHSSIRSFVHSSIHPFIHPSIHPSIHPSSSHSSIHSSIIHPSIHSFIHPSIHSSIYPSINSSIHSSIHSSIHSSIHSFIHPFIHPFIHSFIHSFIHSFIHSFIHSFIHSYYSLIL
;
A
#
# COMPACT_ATOMS: atom_id res chain seq x y z
N MET A 1 -21.55 -7.82 -10.69
CA MET A 1 -21.31 -9.27 -10.68
C MET A 1 -22.01 -9.79 -9.45
N GLY A 2 -22.79 -10.84 -9.62
CA GLY A 2 -23.67 -11.40 -8.61
C GLY A 2 -25.03 -10.71 -8.50
N VAL A 3 -25.68 -10.92 -7.35
CA VAL A 3 -27.03 -10.43 -7.01
C VAL A 3 -27.13 -8.89 -7.01
N SER A 4 -28.18 -8.38 -7.65
CA SER A 4 -28.52 -6.95 -7.70
C SER A 4 -28.78 -6.41 -6.29
N GLU A 5 -28.19 -5.26 -5.95
CA GLU A 5 -28.33 -4.59 -4.64
C GLU A 5 -27.87 -5.40 -3.41
N LEU A 6 -27.27 -6.58 -3.56
CA LEU A 6 -26.87 -7.40 -2.42
C LEU A 6 -25.83 -6.71 -1.52
N TRP A 7 -24.79 -6.14 -2.10
CA TRP A 7 -23.77 -5.43 -1.32
C TRP A 7 -24.33 -4.21 -0.58
N SER A 8 -25.36 -3.54 -1.11
CA SER A 8 -26.03 -2.44 -0.42
C SER A 8 -26.95 -2.91 0.70
N ILE A 9 -27.33 -4.18 0.72
CA ILE A 9 -28.05 -4.83 1.83
C ILE A 9 -27.08 -5.30 2.90
N LEU A 10 -25.90 -5.82 2.51
CA LEU A 10 -24.88 -6.36 3.42
C LEU A 10 -23.95 -5.28 4.00
N ASP A 11 -23.96 -4.05 3.49
CA ASP A 11 -23.09 -2.97 3.96
C ASP A 11 -23.10 -2.74 5.50
N PRO A 12 -24.24 -2.83 6.22
CA PRO A 12 -24.27 -2.64 7.68
C PRO A 12 -23.43 -3.66 8.46
N VAL A 13 -23.21 -4.87 7.91
CA VAL A 13 -22.41 -5.91 8.57
C VAL A 13 -20.96 -5.94 8.08
N ARG A 14 -20.56 -5.03 7.18
CA ARG A 14 -19.19 -4.93 6.68
C ARG A 14 -18.22 -4.60 7.82
N GLN A 15 -17.08 -5.31 7.87
CA GLN A 15 -15.94 -4.95 8.70
C GLN A 15 -14.75 -4.65 7.82
N CYS A 16 -14.15 -3.47 7.97
CA CYS A 16 -12.87 -3.21 7.32
C CYS A 16 -11.75 -3.79 8.19
N VAL A 17 -11.02 -4.78 7.68
CA VAL A 17 -9.95 -5.44 8.41
C VAL A 17 -8.60 -5.23 7.72
N PRO A 18 -7.52 -4.96 8.47
CA PRO A 18 -6.21 -4.80 7.88
C PRO A 18 -5.66 -6.15 7.41
N LEU A 19 -4.92 -6.18 6.30
CA LEU A 19 -4.46 -7.44 5.70
C LEU A 19 -3.54 -8.25 6.63
N TYR A 20 -2.79 -7.61 7.53
CA TYR A 20 -1.92 -8.33 8.48
C TYR A 20 -2.70 -9.17 9.49
N SER A 21 -3.98 -8.84 9.76
CA SER A 21 -4.85 -9.62 10.64
C SER A 21 -5.22 -10.99 10.07
N LEU A 22 -4.98 -11.20 8.77
CA LEU A 22 -5.21 -12.48 8.09
C LEU A 22 -4.05 -13.46 8.27
N SER A 23 -2.99 -13.07 8.98
CA SER A 23 -1.82 -13.93 9.21
C SER A 23 -2.22 -15.26 9.86
N GLY A 24 -1.74 -16.37 9.31
CA GLY A 24 -2.07 -17.72 9.76
C GLY A 24 -3.30 -18.33 9.10
N LYS A 25 -4.20 -17.52 8.53
CA LYS A 25 -5.41 -18.00 7.84
C LYS A 25 -5.09 -18.62 6.48
N THR A 26 -5.92 -19.55 6.07
CA THR A 26 -5.95 -20.17 4.74
C THR A 26 -7.13 -19.62 3.97
N LEU A 27 -6.91 -18.98 2.82
CA LEU A 27 -7.97 -18.32 2.05
C LEU A 27 -8.08 -18.93 0.65
N ALA A 28 -9.31 -19.22 0.24
CA ALA A 28 -9.63 -19.55 -1.15
C ALA A 28 -9.69 -18.25 -1.97
N VAL A 29 -9.11 -18.24 -3.17
CA VAL A 29 -9.08 -17.06 -4.05
C VAL A 29 -9.70 -17.39 -5.39
N ASP A 30 -10.69 -16.59 -5.79
CA ASP A 30 -11.22 -16.63 -7.15
C ASP A 30 -10.19 -16.07 -8.13
N LEU A 31 -9.59 -16.95 -8.93
CA LEU A 31 -8.57 -16.58 -9.91
C LEU A 31 -9.15 -15.78 -11.08
N SER A 32 -10.37 -16.10 -11.51
CA SER A 32 -11.04 -15.46 -12.64
C SER A 32 -11.23 -13.96 -12.40
N LEU A 33 -11.63 -13.58 -11.18
CA LEU A 33 -11.82 -12.18 -10.83
C LEU A 33 -10.52 -11.38 -10.84
N TRP A 34 -9.41 -11.94 -10.34
CA TRP A 34 -8.12 -11.25 -10.34
C TRP A 34 -7.55 -11.07 -11.76
N VAL A 35 -7.75 -12.05 -12.63
CA VAL A 35 -7.37 -11.93 -14.05
C VAL A 35 -8.19 -10.86 -14.73
N CYS A 36 -9.52 -10.86 -14.54
CA CYS A 36 -10.42 -9.85 -15.08
C CYS A 36 -10.05 -8.45 -14.58
N GLU A 37 -9.80 -8.28 -13.28
CA GLU A 37 -9.40 -7.00 -12.70
C GLU A 37 -8.12 -6.46 -13.36
N ALA A 38 -7.10 -7.30 -13.49
CA ALA A 38 -5.82 -6.91 -14.07
C ALA A 38 -5.90 -6.53 -15.56
N GLN A 39 -6.83 -7.10 -16.32
CA GLN A 39 -7.05 -6.77 -17.74
C GLN A 39 -7.67 -5.38 -17.94
N HIS A 40 -8.38 -4.84 -16.94
CA HIS A 40 -9.06 -3.54 -17.03
C HIS A 40 -8.23 -2.36 -16.47
N VAL A 41 -7.01 -2.61 -16.00
CA VAL A 41 -6.12 -1.57 -15.46
C VAL A 41 -5.50 -0.74 -16.59
N GLN A 42 -6.16 0.36 -16.96
CA GLN A 42 -5.77 1.27 -18.04
C GLN A 42 -4.31 1.76 -17.94
N GLY A 43 -3.83 2.04 -16.72
CA GLY A 43 -2.46 2.54 -16.50
C GLY A 43 -1.33 1.55 -16.83
N MET A 44 -1.65 0.26 -17.00
CA MET A 44 -0.67 -0.79 -17.35
C MET A 44 -0.72 -1.16 -18.83
N MET A 45 -1.75 -0.73 -19.57
CA MET A 45 -1.92 -1.05 -20.99
C MET A 45 -0.76 -0.45 -21.80
N GLY A 46 -0.09 -1.27 -22.61
CA GLY A 46 1.03 -0.87 -23.45
C GLY A 46 2.38 -0.71 -22.75
N ARG A 47 2.45 -0.81 -21.40
CA ARG A 47 3.69 -0.76 -20.62
C ARG A 47 4.12 -2.10 -20.04
N VAL A 48 3.16 -2.96 -19.72
CA VAL A 48 3.39 -4.30 -19.16
C VAL A 48 2.76 -5.32 -20.10
N THR A 49 3.53 -6.32 -20.54
CA THR A 49 3.07 -7.32 -21.53
C THR A 49 1.93 -8.18 -21.00
N LYS A 50 2.04 -8.66 -19.75
CA LYS A 50 1.01 -9.47 -19.09
C LYS A 50 0.73 -8.99 -17.65
N PRO A 51 -0.17 -7.99 -17.47
CA PRO A 51 -0.45 -7.42 -16.16
C PRO A 51 -1.08 -8.44 -15.18
N HIS A 52 -1.85 -9.41 -15.68
CA HIS A 52 -2.46 -10.46 -14.87
C HIS A 52 -1.42 -11.35 -14.18
N LEU A 53 -0.40 -11.83 -14.90
CA LEU A 53 0.69 -12.63 -14.31
C LEU A 53 1.51 -11.78 -13.32
N ARG A 54 1.85 -10.55 -13.71
CA ARG A 54 2.59 -9.63 -12.85
C ARG A 54 1.85 -9.41 -11.52
N ASN A 55 0.58 -8.99 -11.59
CA ASN A 55 -0.20 -8.68 -10.40
C ASN A 55 -0.42 -9.93 -9.55
N LEU A 56 -0.70 -11.08 -10.16
CA LEU A 56 -0.85 -12.35 -9.46
C LEU A 56 0.44 -12.72 -8.70
N PHE A 57 1.61 -12.63 -9.33
CA PHE A 57 2.89 -12.89 -8.66
C PHE A 57 3.09 -12.02 -7.41
N PHE A 58 2.90 -10.70 -7.52
CA PHE A 58 3.12 -9.79 -6.39
C PHE A 58 2.06 -9.94 -5.29
N ARG A 59 0.79 -10.22 -5.66
CA ARG A 59 -0.27 -10.51 -4.68
C ARG A 59 0.04 -11.78 -3.91
N VAL A 60 0.40 -12.86 -4.60
CA VAL A 60 0.79 -14.15 -3.99
C VAL A 60 2.01 -13.98 -3.09
N SER A 61 3.02 -13.26 -3.58
CA SER A 61 4.26 -13.03 -2.84
C SER A 61 3.99 -12.28 -1.53
N SER A 62 3.29 -11.14 -1.60
CA SER A 62 3.00 -10.33 -0.42
C SER A 62 2.13 -11.07 0.59
N LEU A 63 1.03 -11.71 0.16
CA LEU A 63 0.14 -12.43 1.07
C LEU A 63 0.84 -13.61 1.74
N THR A 64 1.70 -14.31 1.00
CA THR A 64 2.54 -15.38 1.55
C THR A 64 3.45 -14.84 2.65
N LEU A 65 4.15 -13.74 2.39
CA LEU A 65 5.07 -13.11 3.34
C LEU A 65 4.36 -12.54 4.58
N MET A 66 3.06 -12.25 4.47
CA MET A 66 2.20 -11.84 5.59
C MET A 66 1.67 -13.03 6.42
N GLY A 67 2.00 -14.27 6.06
CA GLY A 67 1.53 -15.45 6.78
C GLY A 67 0.21 -16.03 6.27
N VAL A 68 -0.35 -15.50 5.17
CA VAL A 68 -1.59 -15.99 4.59
C VAL A 68 -1.29 -17.19 3.67
N LYS A 69 -2.00 -18.30 3.89
CA LYS A 69 -1.95 -19.47 3.00
C LYS A 69 -3.03 -19.29 1.93
N LEU A 70 -2.68 -19.48 0.67
CA LEU A 70 -3.61 -19.26 -0.45
C LEU A 70 -3.90 -20.58 -1.15
N VAL A 71 -5.17 -20.75 -1.55
CA VAL A 71 -5.64 -21.80 -2.45
C VAL A 71 -6.39 -21.12 -3.58
N PHE A 72 -5.91 -21.26 -4.82
CA PHE A 72 -6.59 -20.64 -5.95
C PHE A 72 -7.66 -21.56 -6.52
N VAL A 73 -8.79 -20.97 -6.90
CA VAL A 73 -9.88 -21.68 -7.57
C VAL A 73 -9.98 -21.16 -9.00
N MET A 74 -9.81 -22.09 -9.93
CA MET A 74 -10.02 -21.88 -11.36
C MET A 74 -11.47 -22.25 -11.70
N GLU A 75 -12.12 -21.40 -12.48
CA GLU A 75 -13.48 -21.63 -12.98
C GLU A 75 -13.52 -22.85 -13.92
N GLY A 76 -14.59 -23.64 -13.77
CA GLY A 76 -14.90 -24.79 -14.60
C GLY A 76 -15.73 -24.42 -15.82
N ASP A 77 -16.75 -25.23 -16.11
CA ASP A 77 -17.72 -24.95 -17.16
C ASP A 77 -18.96 -24.28 -16.57
N ALA A 78 -19.26 -23.07 -17.05
CA ALA A 78 -20.41 -22.31 -16.61
C ALA A 78 -21.71 -23.12 -16.78
N PRO A 79 -22.64 -23.08 -15.80
CA PRO A 79 -23.93 -23.76 -15.92
C PRO A 79 -24.70 -23.33 -17.17
N SER A 80 -25.46 -24.25 -17.77
CA SER A 80 -26.24 -24.03 -18.99
C SER A 80 -27.16 -22.80 -18.89
N ILE A 81 -27.80 -22.62 -17.73
CA ILE A 81 -28.73 -21.53 -17.45
C ILE A 81 -28.02 -20.16 -17.44
N LYS A 82 -26.80 -20.09 -16.90
CA LYS A 82 -25.96 -18.88 -16.94
C LYS A 82 -25.49 -18.59 -18.36
N ALA A 83 -25.08 -19.60 -19.11
CA ALA A 83 -24.62 -19.44 -20.49
C ALA A 83 -25.69 -18.85 -21.42
N GLU A 84 -26.93 -19.32 -21.32
CA GLU A 84 -28.05 -18.80 -22.09
C GLU A 84 -28.36 -17.34 -21.73
N THR A 85 -28.36 -17.03 -20.44
CA THR A 85 -28.59 -15.68 -19.91
C THR A 85 -27.51 -14.69 -20.32
N MET A 86 -26.24 -15.10 -20.28
CA MET A 86 -25.12 -14.30 -20.78
C MET A 86 -25.25 -14.02 -22.28
N SER A 87 -25.68 -15.01 -23.09
CA SER A 87 -25.91 -14.81 -24.53
C SER A 87 -27.01 -13.78 -24.78
N LYS A 88 -28.15 -13.89 -24.09
CA LYS A 88 -29.26 -12.92 -24.19
C LYS A 88 -28.84 -11.51 -23.76
N ARG A 89 -27.99 -11.38 -22.73
CA ARG A 89 -27.44 -10.10 -22.25
C ARG A 89 -26.52 -9.45 -23.27
N SER A 90 -25.67 -10.24 -23.94
CA SER A 90 -24.84 -9.76 -25.04
C SER A 90 -25.67 -9.34 -26.25
N GLU A 91 -26.70 -10.11 -26.62
CA GLU A 91 -27.60 -9.79 -27.73
C GLU A 91 -28.39 -8.49 -27.49
N MET A 92 -28.88 -8.27 -26.27
CA MET A 92 -29.56 -7.02 -25.90
C MET A 92 -28.62 -5.80 -25.87
N ARG A 93 -27.35 -5.98 -25.47
CA ARG A 93 -26.37 -4.87 -25.38
C ARG A 93 -25.80 -4.45 -26.74
N TYR A 94 -25.63 -5.38 -27.67
CA TYR A 94 -25.01 -5.11 -28.97
C TYR A 94 -26.01 -4.99 -30.13
N GLY A 95 -27.31 -5.15 -29.85
CA GLY A 95 -28.38 -5.01 -30.84
C GLY A 95 -28.38 -6.16 -31.86
N GLY A 96 -29.55 -6.45 -32.43
CA GLY A 96 -29.77 -7.52 -33.40
C GLY A 96 -29.09 -7.32 -34.77
N ALA A 97 -27.85 -6.83 -34.82
CA ALA A 97 -27.00 -7.07 -35.97
C ALA A 97 -26.74 -8.58 -36.00
N LYS A 98 -27.29 -9.27 -37.00
CA LYS A 98 -26.94 -10.66 -37.34
C LYS A 98 -25.43 -10.74 -37.54
N ALA A 99 -24.67 -10.92 -36.46
CA ALA A 99 -23.31 -11.39 -36.56
C ALA A 99 -23.43 -12.78 -37.17
N LYS A 100 -22.96 -12.93 -38.41
CA LYS A 100 -22.69 -14.25 -39.00
C LYS A 100 -22.02 -15.11 -37.92
N PRO A 101 -22.31 -16.42 -37.83
CA PRO A 101 -21.63 -17.32 -36.92
C PRO A 101 -20.18 -17.49 -37.41
N THR A 102 -19.36 -16.47 -37.26
CA THR A 102 -17.92 -16.56 -37.41
C THR A 102 -17.37 -17.09 -36.10
N ALA A 103 -16.38 -17.97 -36.19
CA ALA A 103 -15.75 -18.74 -35.12
C ALA A 103 -15.15 -17.92 -33.95
N ALA A 104 -15.43 -16.62 -33.84
CA ALA A 104 -14.85 -15.68 -32.89
C ALA A 104 -15.40 -15.75 -31.45
N LYS A 105 -16.61 -16.29 -31.21
CA LYS A 105 -17.12 -16.44 -29.82
C LYS A 105 -16.39 -17.55 -29.03
N ASN A 106 -15.97 -18.62 -29.71
CA ASN A 106 -15.18 -19.69 -29.09
C ASN A 106 -13.74 -19.26 -28.80
N THR A 107 -13.19 -18.32 -29.60
CA THR A 107 -11.81 -17.85 -29.39
C THR A 107 -11.67 -16.95 -28.17
N SER A 108 -12.69 -16.15 -27.80
CA SER A 108 -12.64 -15.29 -26.60
C SER A 108 -12.61 -16.09 -25.29
N ARG A 109 -13.54 -17.04 -25.08
CA ARG A 109 -13.54 -17.91 -23.89
C ARG A 109 -12.33 -18.85 -23.89
N GLY A 110 -11.93 -19.37 -25.04
CA GLY A 110 -10.72 -20.17 -25.18
C GLY A 110 -9.45 -19.40 -24.81
N ARG A 111 -9.36 -18.12 -25.20
CA ARG A 111 -8.27 -17.21 -24.78
C ARG A 111 -8.31 -16.96 -23.28
N PHE A 112 -9.46 -16.71 -22.68
CA PHE A 112 -9.57 -16.51 -21.23
C PHE A 112 -9.15 -17.76 -20.45
N LYS A 113 -9.62 -18.95 -20.84
CA LYS A 113 -9.17 -20.24 -20.27
C LYS A 113 -7.66 -20.45 -20.45
N ALA A 114 -7.08 -20.03 -21.59
CA ALA A 114 -5.63 -20.08 -21.78
C ALA A 114 -4.89 -19.16 -20.80
N VAL A 115 -5.38 -17.95 -20.55
CA VAL A 115 -4.81 -17.04 -19.55
C VAL A 115 -4.92 -17.63 -18.14
N LEU A 116 -6.04 -18.25 -17.78
CA LEU A 116 -6.19 -18.94 -16.49
C LEU A 116 -5.19 -20.09 -16.34
N ARG A 117 -4.92 -20.86 -17.40
CA ARG A 117 -3.89 -21.91 -17.39
C ARG A 117 -2.49 -21.34 -17.21
N GLU A 118 -2.14 -20.23 -17.89
CA GLU A 118 -0.85 -19.56 -17.67
C GLU A 118 -0.70 -19.10 -16.21
N CYS A 119 -1.76 -18.59 -15.60
CA CYS A 119 -1.77 -18.27 -14.17
C CYS A 119 -1.54 -19.51 -13.29
N ALA A 120 -2.19 -20.63 -13.59
CA ALA A 120 -2.01 -21.88 -12.86
C ALA A 120 -0.59 -22.46 -12.99
N GLU A 121 0.01 -22.42 -14.19
CA GLU A 121 1.40 -22.81 -14.42
C GLU A 121 2.37 -21.97 -13.55
N MET A 122 2.10 -20.67 -13.41
CA MET A 122 2.87 -19.82 -12.50
C MET A 122 2.66 -20.20 -11.04
N LEU A 123 1.44 -20.52 -10.62
CA LEU A 123 1.15 -20.99 -9.26
C LEU A 123 1.88 -22.30 -8.95
N ASP A 124 1.98 -23.22 -9.92
CA ASP A 124 2.78 -24.44 -9.82
C ASP A 124 4.27 -24.12 -9.63
N CYS A 125 4.80 -23.13 -10.37
CA CYS A 125 6.17 -22.65 -10.18
C CYS A 125 6.40 -22.08 -8.77
N LEU A 126 5.40 -21.41 -8.19
CA LEU A 126 5.46 -20.84 -6.83
C LEU A 126 5.16 -21.87 -5.73
N GLY A 127 4.73 -23.08 -6.10
CA GLY A 127 4.31 -24.13 -5.17
C GLY A 127 3.00 -23.82 -4.44
N VAL A 128 2.16 -22.94 -4.99
CA VAL A 128 0.86 -22.56 -4.41
C VAL A 128 -0.24 -23.48 -4.93
N PRO A 129 -1.04 -24.10 -4.06
CA PRO A 129 -2.08 -25.03 -4.48
C PRO A 129 -3.21 -24.30 -5.24
N TRP A 130 -3.76 -24.99 -6.23
CA TRP A 130 -4.94 -24.55 -6.95
C TRP A 130 -5.83 -25.74 -7.32
N VAL A 131 -7.11 -25.47 -7.57
CA VAL A 131 -8.13 -26.44 -7.97
C VAL A 131 -8.99 -25.91 -9.10
N THR A 132 -9.65 -26.80 -9.82
CA THR A 132 -10.68 -26.44 -10.80
C THR A 132 -12.05 -26.74 -10.22
N ALA A 133 -12.94 -25.76 -10.25
CA ALA A 133 -14.34 -25.92 -9.88
C ALA A 133 -15.08 -26.80 -10.91
N ALA A 134 -16.14 -27.51 -10.47
CA ALA A 134 -17.02 -28.23 -11.39
C ALA A 134 -17.85 -27.25 -12.24
N GLY A 135 -18.21 -26.10 -11.68
CA GLY A 135 -18.91 -25.01 -12.35
C GLY A 135 -18.22 -23.67 -12.05
N GLU A 136 -18.83 -22.87 -11.20
CA GLU A 136 -18.34 -21.54 -10.87
C GLU A 136 -17.24 -21.55 -9.80
N ALA A 137 -16.32 -20.59 -9.88
CA ALA A 137 -15.21 -20.52 -8.93
C ALA A 137 -15.70 -20.17 -7.51
N GLU A 138 -16.68 -19.27 -7.39
CA GLU A 138 -17.32 -18.87 -6.15
C GLU A 138 -18.04 -20.02 -5.45
N ALA A 139 -18.60 -20.98 -6.21
CA ALA A 139 -19.24 -22.18 -5.67
C ALA A 139 -18.21 -23.08 -4.99
N MET A 140 -17.08 -23.31 -5.65
CA MET A 140 -15.99 -24.11 -5.09
C MET A 140 -15.29 -23.39 -3.92
N CYS A 141 -15.13 -22.06 -3.99
CA CYS A 141 -14.66 -21.27 -2.85
C CYS A 141 -15.56 -21.45 -1.63
N ALA A 142 -16.87 -21.28 -1.80
CA ALA A 142 -17.87 -21.46 -0.74
C ALA A 142 -17.89 -22.90 -0.20
N TYR A 143 -17.74 -23.89 -1.08
CA TYR A 143 -17.62 -25.29 -0.69
C TYR A 143 -16.41 -25.50 0.23
N LEU A 144 -15.22 -25.06 -0.16
CA LEU A 144 -14.00 -25.19 0.65
C LEU A 144 -14.13 -24.54 2.04
N ASP A 145 -14.78 -23.37 2.11
CA ASP A 145 -15.01 -22.64 3.36
C ASP A 145 -16.03 -23.37 4.25
N SER A 146 -17.15 -23.82 3.68
CA SER A 146 -18.17 -24.58 4.41
C SER A 146 -17.67 -25.92 4.98
N GLN A 147 -16.67 -26.52 4.34
CA GLN A 147 -16.03 -27.76 4.80
C GLN A 147 -14.89 -27.51 5.80
N GLY A 148 -14.55 -26.25 6.10
CA GLY A 148 -13.45 -25.89 6.99
C GLY A 148 -12.06 -26.21 6.43
N VAL A 149 -11.94 -26.35 5.10
CA VAL A 149 -10.64 -26.53 4.42
C VAL A 149 -9.89 -25.20 4.30
N VAL A 150 -10.64 -24.10 4.19
CA VAL A 150 -10.16 -22.72 4.25
C VAL A 150 -10.94 -21.95 5.32
N ASP A 151 -10.37 -20.84 5.78
CA ASP A 151 -10.96 -19.94 6.78
C ASP A 151 -11.80 -18.81 6.16
N GLY A 152 -11.87 -18.75 4.83
CA GLY A 152 -12.68 -17.78 4.08
C GLY A 152 -12.33 -17.68 2.60
N CYS A 153 -13.12 -16.89 1.87
CA CYS A 153 -13.02 -16.72 0.42
C CYS A 153 -12.70 -15.28 0.05
N ILE A 154 -11.70 -15.04 -0.79
CA ILE A 154 -11.44 -13.74 -1.42
C ILE A 154 -12.19 -13.70 -2.76
N THR A 155 -13.28 -12.92 -2.79
CA THR A 155 -14.08 -12.70 -4.00
C THR A 155 -14.83 -11.37 -3.93
N ASN A 156 -15.01 -10.75 -5.09
CA ASN A 156 -15.86 -9.56 -5.24
C ASN A 156 -17.29 -9.94 -5.70
N ASP A 157 -17.54 -11.23 -5.97
CA ASP A 157 -18.85 -11.74 -6.36
C ASP A 157 -19.67 -12.12 -5.12
N GLY A 158 -20.92 -11.64 -5.09
CA GLY A 158 -21.83 -11.87 -3.97
C GLY A 158 -22.46 -13.26 -3.99
N ASP A 159 -22.38 -13.98 -5.12
CA ASP A 159 -22.97 -15.30 -5.28
C ASP A 159 -22.31 -16.35 -4.35
N ALA A 160 -21.11 -16.09 -3.84
CA ALA A 160 -20.45 -16.91 -2.81
C ALA A 160 -21.33 -17.16 -1.57
N PHE A 161 -22.13 -16.16 -1.14
CA PHE A 161 -23.06 -16.34 -0.02
C PHE A 161 -24.22 -17.29 -0.36
N LEU A 162 -24.69 -17.26 -1.60
CA LEU A 162 -25.77 -18.14 -2.07
C LEU A 162 -25.29 -19.59 -2.14
N TYR A 163 -24.02 -19.79 -2.54
CA TYR A 163 -23.35 -21.09 -2.50
C TYR A 163 -22.97 -21.56 -1.09
N GLY A 164 -23.09 -20.70 -0.07
CA GLY A 164 -22.97 -21.07 1.34
C GLY A 164 -21.64 -20.74 2.00
N ALA A 165 -20.87 -19.78 1.47
CA ALA A 165 -19.68 -19.26 2.14
C ALA A 165 -20.02 -18.72 3.54
N GLN A 166 -19.15 -18.98 4.51
CA GLN A 166 -19.22 -18.48 5.88
C GLN A 166 -18.49 -17.15 6.03
N THR A 167 -17.35 -16.98 5.36
CA THR A 167 -16.52 -15.77 5.45
C THR A 167 -16.11 -15.29 4.05
N VAL A 168 -16.48 -14.06 3.69
CA VAL A 168 -16.14 -13.45 2.39
C VAL A 168 -15.33 -12.17 2.58
N TYR A 169 -14.19 -12.12 1.88
CA TYR A 169 -13.26 -11.00 1.81
C TYR A 169 -13.39 -10.30 0.45
N ARG A 170 -13.79 -9.03 0.46
CA ARG A 170 -14.09 -8.21 -0.71
C ARG A 170 -13.25 -6.93 -0.76
N ASN A 171 -13.15 -6.30 -1.93
CA ASN A 171 -12.45 -5.03 -2.15
C ASN A 171 -10.98 -5.10 -1.71
N PHE A 172 -10.33 -6.19 -2.10
CA PHE A 172 -8.95 -6.46 -1.76
C PHE A 172 -8.01 -5.34 -2.26
N ASN A 173 -7.46 -4.56 -1.33
CA ASN A 173 -6.62 -3.41 -1.62
C ASN A 173 -5.22 -3.59 -1.01
N MET A 174 -4.19 -3.58 -1.87
CA MET A 174 -2.78 -3.71 -1.48
C MET A 174 -1.98 -2.40 -1.59
N THR A 175 -2.65 -1.25 -1.52
CA THR A 175 -1.95 0.05 -1.53
C THR A 175 -1.02 0.19 -0.33
N THR A 176 0.10 0.88 -0.52
CA THR A 176 1.19 0.99 0.47
C THR A 176 0.84 1.79 1.71
N LYS A 177 -0.25 2.58 1.68
CA LYS A 177 -0.63 3.48 2.76
C LYS A 177 -1.59 2.85 3.78
N ASP A 178 -2.39 1.87 3.36
CA ASP A 178 -3.28 1.12 4.25
C ASP A 178 -3.83 -0.14 3.57
N PRO A 179 -3.12 -1.28 3.65
CA PRO A 179 -3.58 -2.52 3.05
C PRO A 179 -4.75 -3.11 3.87
N GLN A 180 -5.96 -2.99 3.32
CA GLN A 180 -7.21 -3.40 3.96
C GLN A 180 -8.09 -4.25 3.05
N VAL A 181 -9.02 -4.98 3.65
CA VAL A 181 -10.03 -5.78 2.97
C VAL A 181 -11.34 -5.71 3.74
N ASP A 182 -12.45 -5.73 3.01
CA ASP A 182 -13.78 -5.77 3.62
C ASP A 182 -14.16 -7.22 3.93
N CYS A 183 -14.39 -7.52 5.21
CA CYS A 183 -14.78 -8.82 5.73
C CYS A 183 -16.29 -8.86 5.99
N TYR A 184 -16.92 -9.94 5.56
CA TYR A 184 -18.34 -10.23 5.76
C TYR A 184 -18.48 -11.66 6.28
N GLU A 185 -19.09 -11.82 7.45
CA GLU A 185 -19.30 -13.11 8.09
C GLU A 185 -20.78 -13.48 8.09
N THR A 186 -21.12 -14.68 7.64
CA THR A 186 -22.49 -15.18 7.56
C THR A 186 -23.17 -15.23 8.91
N CYS A 187 -22.43 -15.46 10.01
CA CYS A 187 -22.98 -15.39 11.37
C CYS A 187 -23.59 -14.01 11.66
N ARG A 188 -22.92 -12.93 11.26
CA ARG A 188 -23.40 -11.54 11.42
C ARG A 188 -24.54 -11.21 10.47
N VAL A 189 -24.47 -11.70 9.23
CA VAL A 189 -25.58 -11.58 8.25
C VAL A 189 -26.86 -12.18 8.83
N VAL A 190 -26.76 -13.34 9.49
CA VAL A 190 -27.91 -14.00 10.13
C VAL A 190 -28.33 -13.26 11.41
N SER A 191 -27.40 -12.92 12.31
CA SER A 191 -27.75 -12.35 13.62
C SER A 191 -28.22 -10.89 13.55
N GLU A 192 -27.62 -10.06 12.70
CA GLU A 192 -27.89 -8.62 12.63
C GLU A 192 -28.92 -8.27 11.55
N LEU A 193 -28.93 -8.99 10.41
CA LEU A 193 -29.87 -8.71 9.31
C LEU A 193 -31.03 -9.71 9.26
N GLY A 194 -30.97 -10.82 9.98
CA GLY A 194 -32.00 -11.87 9.94
C GLY A 194 -32.06 -12.61 8.60
N LEU A 195 -30.97 -12.59 7.81
CA LEU A 195 -30.93 -13.15 6.46
C LEU A 195 -30.22 -14.52 6.47
N SER A 196 -31.00 -15.60 6.36
CA SER A 196 -30.47 -16.96 6.14
C SER A 196 -30.03 -17.17 4.69
N ARG A 197 -29.26 -18.23 4.43
CA ARG A 197 -28.88 -18.63 3.05
C ARG A 197 -30.09 -18.74 2.12
N ASP A 198 -31.16 -19.39 2.57
CA ASP A 198 -32.42 -19.49 1.81
C ASP A 198 -33.04 -18.11 1.52
N SER A 199 -32.90 -17.17 2.46
CA SER A 199 -33.37 -15.79 2.29
C SER A 199 -32.52 -15.04 1.25
N LEU A 200 -31.20 -15.27 1.22
CA LEU A 200 -30.28 -14.69 0.23
C LEU A 200 -30.51 -15.24 -1.17
N VAL A 201 -30.72 -16.55 -1.32
CA VAL A 201 -31.14 -17.16 -2.60
C VAL A 201 -32.49 -16.58 -3.04
N GLY A 202 -33.38 -16.38 -2.07
CA GLY A 202 -34.65 -15.68 -2.27
C GLY A 202 -34.52 -14.27 -2.81
N LEU A 203 -33.65 -13.47 -2.21
CA LEU A 203 -33.30 -12.12 -2.66
C LEU A 203 -32.80 -12.16 -4.10
N ALA A 204 -31.94 -13.12 -4.44
CA ALA A 204 -31.39 -13.29 -5.76
C ALA A 204 -32.45 -13.56 -6.83
N VAL A 205 -33.42 -14.44 -6.53
CA VAL A 205 -34.52 -14.73 -7.44
C VAL A 205 -35.45 -13.53 -7.64
N LEU A 206 -35.70 -12.76 -6.58
CA LEU A 206 -36.64 -11.63 -6.61
C LEU A 206 -36.03 -10.36 -7.22
N LEU A 207 -34.81 -9.99 -6.82
CA LEU A 207 -34.10 -8.78 -7.30
C LEU A 207 -33.36 -9.03 -8.62
N GLY A 208 -33.00 -10.28 -8.87
CA GLY A 208 -32.22 -10.71 -10.01
C GLY A 208 -30.74 -10.85 -9.70
N CYS A 209 -30.13 -11.84 -10.34
CA CYS A 209 -28.72 -12.19 -10.26
C CYS A 209 -28.16 -12.50 -11.66
N ASP A 210 -26.95 -13.03 -11.75
CA ASP A 210 -26.35 -13.35 -13.04
C ASP A 210 -27.05 -14.50 -13.80
N TYR A 211 -27.89 -15.27 -13.11
CA TYR A 211 -28.80 -16.27 -13.69
C TYR A 211 -30.16 -15.71 -14.12
N ILE A 212 -30.65 -14.65 -13.44
CA ILE A 212 -31.94 -14.01 -13.69
C ILE A 212 -31.77 -12.49 -13.70
N PRO A 213 -31.37 -11.85 -14.81
CA PRO A 213 -30.89 -10.46 -14.78
C PRO A 213 -31.91 -9.42 -14.36
N LYS A 214 -33.22 -9.72 -14.47
CA LYS A 214 -34.32 -8.81 -14.13
C LYS A 214 -35.10 -9.23 -12.88
N GLY A 215 -34.78 -10.38 -12.29
CA GLY A 215 -35.57 -10.98 -11.22
C GLY A 215 -37.07 -11.03 -11.56
N VAL A 216 -37.91 -10.75 -10.57
CA VAL A 216 -39.36 -10.59 -10.75
C VAL A 216 -39.68 -9.13 -11.09
N ALA A 217 -40.31 -8.91 -12.23
CA ALA A 217 -40.59 -7.57 -12.74
C ALA A 217 -41.35 -6.70 -11.74
N GLY A 218 -40.80 -5.51 -11.45
CA GLY A 218 -41.41 -4.53 -10.55
C GLY A 218 -41.25 -4.82 -9.06
N VAL A 219 -40.44 -5.81 -8.67
CA VAL A 219 -40.07 -6.07 -7.28
C VAL A 219 -38.71 -5.42 -6.98
N GLY A 220 -38.68 -4.54 -5.98
CA GLY A 220 -37.46 -3.81 -5.57
C GLY A 220 -36.91 -4.25 -4.22
N LYS A 221 -35.74 -3.69 -3.84
CA LYS A 221 -35.03 -3.96 -2.57
C LYS A 221 -35.95 -3.90 -1.35
N GLU A 222 -36.65 -2.78 -1.16
CA GLU A 222 -37.52 -2.58 0.01
C GLU A 222 -38.67 -3.58 0.09
N GLN A 223 -39.32 -3.88 -1.04
CA GLN A 223 -40.42 -4.84 -1.10
C GLN A 223 -39.94 -6.24 -0.76
N THR A 224 -38.74 -6.58 -1.21
CA THR A 224 -38.12 -7.90 -0.98
C THR A 224 -37.71 -8.09 0.48
N LEU A 225 -37.05 -7.09 1.08
CA LEU A 225 -36.67 -7.16 2.50
C LEU A 225 -37.89 -7.25 3.41
N LYS A 226 -38.95 -6.46 3.14
CA LYS A 226 -40.22 -6.54 3.88
C LYS A 226 -40.88 -7.93 3.75
N LEU A 227 -40.81 -8.54 2.57
CA LEU A 227 -41.34 -9.89 2.35
C LEU A 227 -40.57 -10.95 3.17
N ILE A 228 -39.25 -10.84 3.23
CA ILE A 228 -38.35 -11.76 3.96
C ILE A 228 -38.50 -11.63 5.46
N GLN A 229 -38.61 -10.42 6.00
CA GLN A 229 -38.96 -10.22 7.41
C GLN A 229 -40.29 -10.90 7.78
N ASN A 230 -41.27 -10.84 6.87
CA ASN A 230 -42.57 -11.49 7.05
C ASN A 230 -42.56 -13.01 6.81
N LEU A 231 -41.47 -13.60 6.32
CA LEU A 231 -41.34 -15.04 6.11
C LEU A 231 -41.04 -15.79 7.41
N LYS A 232 -40.61 -15.10 8.49
CA LYS A 232 -40.34 -15.67 9.83
C LYS A 232 -39.58 -17.01 9.78
N GLY A 233 -38.56 -17.10 8.92
CA GLY A 233 -37.71 -18.29 8.79
C GLY A 233 -38.23 -19.40 7.85
N LYS A 234 -39.37 -19.21 7.18
CA LYS A 234 -39.79 -20.11 6.08
C LYS A 234 -39.10 -19.74 4.77
N SER A 235 -38.75 -20.73 3.94
CA SER A 235 -38.22 -20.45 2.61
C SER A 235 -39.31 -19.87 1.69
N LEU A 236 -38.91 -19.11 0.67
CA LEU A 236 -39.85 -18.57 -0.33
C LEU A 236 -40.67 -19.67 -1.02
N LEU A 237 -40.05 -20.84 -1.25
CA LEU A 237 -40.70 -22.03 -1.80
C LEU A 237 -41.81 -22.53 -0.86
N GLN A 238 -41.50 -22.69 0.43
CA GLN A 238 -42.47 -23.12 1.42
C GLN A 238 -43.66 -22.15 1.52
N LYS A 239 -43.44 -20.83 1.45
CA LYS A 239 -44.56 -19.86 1.50
C LYS A 239 -45.37 -19.82 0.20
N TYR A 240 -44.77 -20.13 -0.95
CA TYR A 240 -45.47 -20.22 -2.24
C TYR A 240 -46.44 -21.42 -2.25
N GLU A 241 -46.00 -22.59 -1.80
CA GLU A 241 -46.87 -23.76 -1.66
C GLU A 241 -48.05 -23.50 -0.70
N PHE A 242 -47.82 -22.73 0.37
CA PHE A 242 -48.87 -22.29 1.30
C PHE A 242 -49.87 -21.29 0.69
N LYS A 243 -49.52 -20.57 -0.38
CA LYS A 243 -50.37 -19.52 -0.98
C LYS A 243 -51.43 -20.04 -1.94
N ASN A 244 -51.35 -21.29 -2.39
CA ASN A 244 -52.50 -21.97 -3.02
C ASN A 244 -53.71 -22.12 -2.07
N LYS A 245 -53.59 -21.75 -0.79
CA LYS A 245 -54.67 -21.79 0.21
C LYS A 245 -55.16 -20.44 0.76
N PHE A 246 -54.51 -19.31 0.44
CA PHE A 246 -54.93 -17.99 0.98
C PHE A 246 -55.68 -17.16 -0.07
N ASN A 247 -56.99 -16.98 0.13
CA ASN A 247 -57.79 -16.00 -0.60
C ASN A 247 -57.19 -14.60 -0.41
N LEU A 248 -56.70 -14.00 -1.51
CA LEU A 248 -56.07 -12.68 -1.55
C LEU A 248 -57.14 -11.57 -1.41
N VAL A 249 -57.68 -11.35 -0.22
CA VAL A 249 -58.59 -10.22 0.04
C VAL A 249 -57.75 -8.93 0.07
N ALA A 250 -57.90 -8.11 -0.97
CA ALA A 250 -57.21 -6.84 -1.09
C ALA A 250 -57.95 -5.75 -0.29
N VAL A 251 -57.41 -5.35 0.86
CA VAL A 251 -57.91 -4.20 1.63
C VAL A 251 -57.55 -2.91 0.87
N LYS A 252 -58.55 -2.13 0.45
CA LYS A 252 -58.36 -0.88 -0.30
C LYS A 252 -57.72 0.20 0.60
N LYS A 253 -56.82 1.01 0.03
CA LYS A 253 -56.23 2.17 0.70
C LYS A 253 -57.33 3.19 1.04
N VAL A 254 -57.44 3.54 2.31
CA VAL A 254 -58.42 4.51 2.82
C VAL A 254 -57.76 5.88 2.99
N THR A 255 -58.48 6.96 2.70
CA THR A 255 -58.03 8.33 2.98
C THR A 255 -58.05 8.59 4.48
N HIS A 256 -57.14 9.42 4.98
CA HIS A 256 -57.03 9.75 6.40
C HIS A 256 -57.20 11.25 6.62
N CYS A 257 -57.76 11.63 7.77
CA CYS A 257 -58.03 13.01 8.12
C CYS A 257 -56.73 13.73 8.47
N LEU A 258 -56.57 14.96 7.98
CA LEU A 258 -55.35 15.74 8.22
C LEU A 258 -55.21 16.21 9.68
N VAL A 259 -56.27 16.13 10.49
CA VAL A 259 -56.29 16.59 11.89
C VAL A 259 -56.09 15.43 12.86
N CYS A 260 -56.94 14.40 12.82
CA CYS A 260 -56.84 13.25 13.73
C CYS A 260 -56.13 12.02 13.16
N ARG A 261 -55.76 12.03 11.87
CA ARG A 261 -55.10 10.91 11.17
C ARG A 261 -55.89 9.58 11.14
N HIS A 262 -57.18 9.61 11.47
CA HIS A 262 -58.09 8.47 11.37
C HIS A 262 -58.73 8.35 9.97
N PRO A 263 -59.26 7.17 9.59
CA PRO A 263 -59.90 6.94 8.29
C PRO A 263 -61.06 7.89 8.02
N GLY A 264 -61.08 8.46 6.81
CA GLY A 264 -62.02 9.49 6.36
C GLY A 264 -61.30 10.79 5.99
N SER A 265 -61.93 11.64 5.19
CA SER A 265 -61.41 12.99 4.89
C SER A 265 -61.70 13.97 6.03
N ALA A 266 -60.94 15.07 6.12
CA ALA A 266 -61.25 16.14 7.08
C ALA A 266 -62.68 16.68 6.91
N LYS A 267 -63.12 16.89 5.66
CA LYS A 267 -64.50 17.34 5.34
C LYS A 267 -65.59 16.37 5.80
N THR A 268 -65.32 15.06 5.79
CA THR A 268 -66.28 14.08 6.31
C THR A 268 -66.35 14.13 7.82
N HIS A 269 -65.20 14.24 8.51
CA HIS A 269 -65.19 14.34 9.97
C HIS A 269 -65.72 15.68 10.50
N GLU A 270 -65.65 16.76 9.71
CA GLU A 270 -66.34 18.02 10.01
C GLU A 270 -67.87 17.85 10.05
N ARG A 271 -68.42 16.97 9.20
CA ARG A 271 -69.87 16.81 9.03
C ARG A 271 -70.48 15.72 9.91
N SER A 272 -69.78 14.59 10.07
CA SER A 272 -70.30 13.40 10.75
C SER A 272 -69.44 12.94 11.93
N GLY A 273 -68.42 13.72 12.31
CA GLY A 273 -67.54 13.36 13.41
C GLY A 273 -66.58 12.22 13.08
N CYS A 274 -65.77 11.82 14.06
CA CYS A 274 -64.82 10.72 13.94
C CYS A 274 -65.04 9.69 15.05
N VAL A 275 -65.36 8.44 14.65
CA VAL A 275 -65.61 7.32 15.56
C VAL A 275 -64.43 7.05 16.50
N PHE A 276 -63.20 7.20 15.99
CA PHE A 276 -61.97 6.93 16.75
C PHE A 276 -61.55 8.09 17.67
N CYS A 277 -62.09 9.28 17.46
CA CYS A 277 -61.92 10.42 18.37
C CYS A 277 -63.12 10.58 19.30
N GLU A 278 -64.14 9.73 19.17
CA GLU A 278 -65.46 9.87 19.80
C GLU A 278 -66.07 11.27 19.60
N SER A 279 -65.77 11.92 18.47
CA SER A 279 -66.23 13.26 18.18
C SER A 279 -67.48 13.24 17.31
N GLU A 280 -68.47 14.07 17.64
CA GLU A 280 -69.72 14.17 16.87
C GLU A 280 -69.61 15.18 15.71
N ARG A 281 -68.72 16.19 15.84
CA ARG A 281 -68.31 17.15 14.79
C ARG A 281 -66.90 17.66 15.06
N PHE A 282 -66.11 17.83 14.00
CA PHE A 282 -64.70 18.26 14.06
C PHE A 282 -63.80 17.26 14.81
N CYS A 283 -62.49 17.35 14.60
CA CYS A 283 -61.51 16.42 15.17
C CYS A 283 -60.53 17.14 16.06
N SER A 284 -60.21 16.55 17.20
CA SER A 284 -59.12 16.98 18.06
C SER A 284 -57.77 16.56 17.46
N PRO A 285 -56.72 17.40 17.52
CA PRO A 285 -55.37 16.97 17.15
C PRO A 285 -54.92 15.85 18.09
N HIS A 286 -54.42 14.75 17.52
CA HIS A 286 -53.75 13.70 18.29
C HIS A 286 -52.24 13.84 18.17
N ASP A 287 -51.51 13.45 19.21
CA ASP A 287 -50.04 13.45 19.23
C ASP A 287 -49.46 12.67 18.03
N TYR A 288 -48.32 13.16 17.52
CA TYR A 288 -47.66 12.64 16.32
C TYR A 288 -47.33 11.14 16.40
N ASP A 289 -47.25 10.57 17.59
CA ASP A 289 -46.89 9.18 17.88
C ASP A 289 -48.08 8.19 17.89
N SER A 290 -49.32 8.68 17.75
CA SER A 290 -50.50 7.80 17.72
C SER A 290 -50.64 7.11 16.35
N GLN A 291 -50.48 5.79 16.33
CA GLN A 291 -50.62 4.97 15.13
C GLN A 291 -52.10 4.76 14.78
N CYS A 292 -52.47 5.01 13.52
CA CYS A 292 -53.84 4.85 13.05
C CYS A 292 -54.31 3.38 13.17
N PRO A 293 -55.43 3.10 13.86
CA PRO A 293 -55.90 1.74 14.15
C PRO A 293 -56.61 1.06 12.98
N CYS A 294 -56.60 1.66 11.78
CA CYS A 294 -57.39 1.18 10.66
C CYS A 294 -56.89 -0.14 10.08
N GLU A 295 -57.82 -0.91 9.52
CA GLU A 295 -57.52 -2.24 8.97
C GLU A 295 -56.47 -2.18 7.85
N TRP A 296 -56.40 -1.08 7.08
CA TRP A 296 -55.36 -0.86 6.08
C TRP A 296 -53.95 -0.69 6.68
N HIS A 297 -53.79 0.11 7.74
CA HIS A 297 -52.49 0.25 8.44
C HIS A 297 -52.13 -1.01 9.22
N ARG A 298 -53.10 -1.70 9.85
CA ARG A 298 -52.88 -3.00 10.49
C ARG A 298 -52.46 -4.09 9.50
N THR A 299 -52.88 -3.99 8.24
CA THR A 299 -52.57 -4.95 7.17
C THR A 299 -51.54 -4.44 6.16
N GLU A 300 -50.92 -3.27 6.35
CA GLU A 300 -49.99 -2.68 5.38
C GLU A 300 -48.82 -3.61 5.06
N HIS A 301 -48.30 -4.30 6.09
CA HIS A 301 -47.30 -5.37 5.96
C HIS A 301 -47.80 -6.56 5.10
N SER A 302 -49.10 -6.88 5.14
CA SER A 302 -49.75 -7.90 4.32
C SER A 302 -49.98 -7.43 2.88
N VAL A 303 -50.34 -6.16 2.67
CA VAL A 303 -50.59 -5.58 1.33
C VAL A 303 -49.35 -5.63 0.44
N PHE A 304 -48.16 -5.32 0.98
CA PHE A 304 -46.91 -5.46 0.23
C PHE A 304 -46.62 -6.93 -0.15
N CYS A 305 -46.82 -7.86 0.78
CA CYS A 305 -46.68 -9.30 0.51
C CYS A 305 -47.69 -9.81 -0.53
N VAL A 306 -48.89 -9.23 -0.57
CA VAL A 306 -49.91 -9.54 -1.59
C VAL A 306 -49.48 -9.00 -2.96
N CYS A 307 -48.94 -7.78 -3.03
CA CYS A 307 -48.46 -7.18 -4.27
C CYS A 307 -47.29 -7.95 -4.89
N VAL A 308 -46.26 -8.28 -4.08
CA VAL A 308 -45.13 -9.09 -4.55
C VAL A 308 -45.63 -10.47 -5.00
N CYS A 309 -46.54 -11.10 -4.26
CA CYS A 309 -47.04 -12.41 -4.66
C CYS A 309 -47.94 -12.39 -5.90
N ARG A 310 -48.67 -11.31 -6.19
CA ARG A 310 -49.34 -11.18 -7.50
C ARG A 310 -48.33 -11.15 -8.64
N LYS A 311 -47.21 -10.43 -8.45
CA LYS A 311 -46.13 -10.35 -9.45
C LYS A 311 -45.42 -11.69 -9.63
N THR A 312 -45.21 -12.46 -8.56
CA THR A 312 -44.64 -13.81 -8.67
C THR A 312 -45.62 -14.80 -9.31
N LEU A 313 -46.91 -14.75 -8.99
CA LEU A 313 -47.94 -15.59 -9.62
C LEU A 313 -48.14 -15.26 -11.10
N ALA A 314 -47.93 -14.01 -11.50
CA ALA A 314 -47.95 -13.58 -12.90
C ALA A 314 -46.69 -14.00 -13.68
N CYS A 315 -45.69 -14.58 -13.03
CA CYS A 315 -44.47 -15.06 -13.65
C CYS A 315 -44.54 -16.58 -13.84
N GLU A 316 -44.69 -17.03 -15.09
CA GLU A 316 -44.88 -18.45 -15.42
C GLU A 316 -43.70 -19.35 -14.99
N GLN A 317 -42.49 -18.78 -14.88
CA GLN A 317 -41.27 -19.51 -14.53
C GLN A 317 -40.96 -19.51 -13.03
N PHE A 318 -41.73 -18.78 -12.21
CA PHE A 318 -41.51 -18.72 -10.76
C PHE A 318 -41.93 -20.05 -10.11
N PRO A 319 -41.13 -20.64 -9.19
CA PRO A 319 -40.05 -20.04 -8.41
C PRO A 319 -38.62 -20.22 -8.96
N PHE A 320 -38.44 -20.53 -10.25
CA PHE A 320 -37.12 -20.77 -10.86
C PHE A 320 -36.35 -21.88 -10.15
N THR A 321 -36.98 -23.06 -10.02
CA THR A 321 -36.47 -24.22 -9.27
C THR A 321 -35.07 -24.66 -9.71
N GLU A 322 -34.75 -24.59 -11.00
CA GLU A 322 -33.43 -24.93 -11.54
C GLU A 322 -32.32 -23.97 -11.06
N ILE A 323 -32.66 -22.71 -10.83
CA ILE A 323 -31.71 -21.69 -10.38
C ILE A 323 -31.52 -21.79 -8.87
N ILE A 324 -32.59 -22.12 -8.14
CA ILE A 324 -32.50 -22.41 -6.71
C ILE A 324 -31.66 -23.68 -6.50
N SER A 325 -31.86 -24.73 -7.30
CA SER A 325 -31.08 -25.95 -7.17
C SER A 325 -29.61 -25.74 -7.54
N GLU A 326 -29.28 -24.85 -8.48
CA GLU A 326 -27.90 -24.44 -8.78
C GLU A 326 -27.17 -23.95 -7.53
N PHE A 327 -27.79 -23.06 -6.76
CA PHE A 327 -27.16 -22.48 -5.57
C PHE A 327 -27.15 -23.42 -4.36
N LEU A 328 -28.17 -24.28 -4.21
CA LEU A 328 -28.34 -25.11 -3.01
C LEU A 328 -27.70 -26.49 -3.12
N VAL A 329 -27.58 -27.05 -4.33
CA VAL A 329 -27.03 -28.40 -4.53
C VAL A 329 -25.53 -28.30 -4.84
N PRO A 330 -24.64 -28.77 -3.94
CA PRO A 330 -23.21 -28.73 -4.18
C PRO A 330 -22.82 -29.70 -5.30
N LYS A 331 -22.06 -29.20 -6.28
CA LYS A 331 -21.52 -29.99 -7.41
C LYS A 331 -20.04 -30.33 -7.25
N ASP A 332 -19.34 -29.53 -6.46
CA ASP A 332 -17.92 -29.68 -6.22
C ASP A 332 -17.63 -30.90 -5.34
N ARG A 333 -16.47 -31.51 -5.59
CA ARG A 333 -16.07 -32.76 -4.93
C ARG A 333 -15.14 -32.48 -3.74
N PRO A 334 -15.09 -33.38 -2.74
CA PRO A 334 -14.10 -33.30 -1.67
C PRO A 334 -12.68 -33.27 -2.25
N VAL A 335 -11.89 -32.31 -1.79
CA VAL A 335 -10.49 -32.17 -2.19
C VAL A 335 -9.60 -32.55 -1.01
N GLN A 336 -8.48 -33.22 -1.31
CA GLN A 336 -7.46 -33.53 -0.31
C GLN A 336 -6.91 -32.23 0.31
N PRO A 337 -6.50 -32.26 1.60
CA PRO A 337 -5.98 -31.07 2.26
C PRO A 337 -4.77 -30.51 1.51
N PHE A 338 -4.84 -29.21 1.21
CA PHE A 338 -3.85 -28.55 0.40
C PHE A 338 -2.50 -28.47 1.10
N ARG A 339 -1.46 -29.03 0.47
CA ARG A 339 -0.08 -28.89 0.91
C ARG A 339 0.65 -27.93 -0.02
N ARG A 340 1.15 -26.83 0.56
CA ARG A 340 2.06 -25.93 -0.15
C ARG A 340 3.34 -26.67 -0.50
N ARG A 341 3.73 -26.60 -1.78
CA ARG A 341 5.00 -27.15 -2.28
C ARG A 341 6.08 -26.08 -2.20
N LYS A 342 7.32 -26.49 -2.37
CA LYS A 342 8.44 -25.56 -2.42
C LYS A 342 8.44 -24.81 -3.76
N PRO A 343 8.74 -23.49 -3.77
CA PRO A 343 8.92 -22.76 -5.03
C PRO A 343 10.04 -23.38 -5.88
N ASN A 344 9.86 -23.41 -7.20
CA ASN A 344 10.83 -23.92 -8.15
C ASN A 344 11.46 -22.78 -8.95
N LEU A 345 12.72 -22.46 -8.61
CA LEU A 345 13.45 -21.35 -9.20
C LEU A 345 13.69 -21.51 -10.70
N LEU A 346 14.11 -22.70 -11.13
CA LEU A 346 14.42 -22.95 -12.54
C LEU A 346 13.16 -22.87 -13.41
N LEU A 347 12.03 -23.42 -12.95
CA LEU A 347 10.75 -23.34 -13.67
C LEU A 347 10.25 -21.90 -13.74
N LEU A 348 10.29 -21.16 -12.62
CA LEU A 348 9.87 -19.77 -12.62
C LEU A 348 10.75 -18.90 -13.53
N GLN A 349 12.07 -19.10 -13.53
CA GLN A 349 12.97 -18.36 -14.42
C GLN A 349 12.61 -18.58 -15.90
N LYS A 350 12.35 -19.83 -16.31
CA LYS A 350 11.95 -20.15 -17.68
C LYS A 350 10.58 -19.53 -18.01
N PHE A 351 9.60 -19.73 -17.14
CA PHE A 351 8.25 -19.21 -17.31
C PHE A 351 8.22 -17.68 -17.39
N ALA A 352 8.90 -17.01 -16.46
CA ALA A 352 8.91 -15.55 -16.38
C ALA A 352 9.68 -14.90 -17.54
N LEU A 353 10.73 -15.55 -18.03
CA LEU A 353 11.45 -15.11 -19.23
C LEU A 353 10.56 -15.21 -20.47
N GLU A 354 9.87 -16.34 -20.65
CA GLU A 354 9.04 -16.58 -21.85
C GLU A 354 7.73 -15.77 -21.84
N LYS A 355 7.07 -15.65 -20.68
CA LYS A 355 5.71 -15.08 -20.60
C LYS A 355 5.67 -13.63 -20.15
N MET A 356 6.67 -13.15 -19.40
CA MET A 356 6.68 -11.81 -18.78
C MET A 356 7.91 -10.99 -19.15
N ASP A 357 8.81 -11.51 -19.98
CA ASP A 357 10.09 -10.89 -20.36
C ASP A 357 10.98 -10.53 -19.16
N TRP A 358 10.89 -11.29 -18.06
CA TRP A 358 11.72 -11.06 -16.89
C TRP A 358 13.10 -11.68 -17.08
N PRO A 359 14.19 -10.91 -16.91
CA PRO A 359 15.53 -11.47 -16.86
C PRO A 359 15.65 -12.52 -15.76
N LYS A 360 16.45 -13.58 -15.99
CA LYS A 360 16.62 -14.68 -15.02
C LYS A 360 17.08 -14.18 -13.64
N HIS A 361 17.95 -13.17 -13.60
CA HIS A 361 18.42 -12.60 -12.34
C HIS A 361 17.31 -11.88 -11.56
N TYR A 362 16.42 -11.18 -12.25
CA TYR A 362 15.27 -10.52 -11.63
C TYR A 362 14.31 -11.54 -11.02
N SER A 363 13.97 -12.60 -11.77
CA SER A 363 13.15 -13.71 -11.27
C SER A 363 13.78 -14.39 -10.05
N SER A 364 15.12 -14.51 -10.04
CA SER A 364 15.87 -15.08 -8.92
C SER A 364 15.75 -14.23 -7.66
N GLU A 365 15.98 -12.91 -7.79
CA GLU A 365 15.83 -11.96 -6.68
C GLU A 365 14.41 -11.98 -6.12
N LYS A 366 13.37 -11.99 -6.98
CA LYS A 366 11.98 -11.96 -6.54
C LYS A 366 11.50 -13.26 -5.91
N LEU A 367 12.02 -14.41 -6.33
CA LEU A 367 11.66 -15.69 -5.73
C LEU A 367 12.43 -15.98 -4.42
N LEU A 368 13.62 -15.41 -4.27
CA LEU A 368 14.49 -15.64 -3.11
C LEU A 368 13.77 -15.42 -1.78
N VAL A 369 13.01 -14.32 -1.65
CA VAL A 369 12.24 -14.00 -0.44
C VAL A 369 11.16 -15.04 -0.12
N LEU A 370 10.59 -15.70 -1.14
CA LEU A 370 9.62 -16.78 -0.92
C LEU A 370 10.30 -18.10 -0.57
N MET A 371 11.51 -18.34 -1.09
CA MET A 371 12.31 -19.52 -0.75
C MET A 371 12.77 -19.46 0.71
N THR A 372 13.34 -18.34 1.14
CA THR A 372 13.77 -18.15 2.54
C THR A 372 12.59 -18.24 3.48
N TYR A 373 11.49 -17.55 3.18
CA TYR A 373 10.26 -17.65 3.98
C TYR A 373 9.70 -19.07 4.07
N THR A 374 9.71 -19.83 2.96
CA THR A 374 9.27 -21.24 2.97
C THR A 374 10.14 -22.10 3.87
N GLU A 375 11.46 -21.89 3.86
CA GLU A 375 12.39 -22.60 4.73
C GLU A 375 12.15 -22.26 6.22
N LEU A 376 12.01 -20.97 6.53
CA LEU A 376 11.68 -20.51 7.88
C LEU A 376 10.37 -21.13 8.41
N MET A 377 9.35 -21.18 7.55
CA MET A 377 8.06 -21.77 7.90
C MET A 377 8.11 -23.30 7.99
N ASN A 378 8.96 -23.99 7.23
CA ASN A 378 9.15 -25.43 7.39
C ASN A 378 9.79 -25.74 8.75
N ARG A 379 10.82 -25.00 9.11
CA ARG A 379 11.52 -25.10 10.41
C ARG A 379 10.58 -24.80 11.58
N LYS A 380 9.81 -23.70 11.50
CA LYS A 380 8.81 -23.32 12.53
C LYS A 380 7.79 -24.44 12.82
N HIS A 381 7.41 -25.22 11.81
CA HIS A 381 6.43 -26.30 11.95
C HIS A 381 7.07 -27.70 12.08
N GLY A 382 8.40 -27.79 12.25
CA GLY A 382 9.10 -29.08 12.38
C GLY A 382 8.98 -30.00 11.16
N ARG A 383 8.84 -29.43 9.94
CA ARG A 383 8.71 -30.23 8.72
C ARG A 383 10.08 -30.65 8.21
N ASP A 384 10.38 -31.94 8.31
CA ASP A 384 11.57 -32.54 7.70
C ASP A 384 11.47 -32.49 6.17
N SER A 385 12.22 -31.57 5.58
CA SER A 385 12.36 -31.48 4.14
C SER A 385 13.75 -30.98 3.80
N GLN A 386 14.35 -31.51 2.74
CA GLN A 386 15.68 -31.11 2.28
C GLN A 386 15.72 -29.58 2.04
N ALA A 387 16.56 -28.87 2.79
CA ALA A 387 16.65 -27.42 2.74
C ALA A 387 17.02 -26.94 1.32
N GLN A 388 16.23 -26.02 0.76
CA GLN A 388 16.53 -25.42 -0.56
C GLN A 388 17.59 -24.31 -0.45
N ILE A 389 17.72 -23.70 0.72
CA ILE A 389 18.62 -22.60 0.98
C ILE A 389 19.08 -22.67 2.44
N GLN A 390 20.31 -22.24 2.69
CA GLN A 390 20.92 -22.28 4.02
C GLN A 390 21.45 -20.89 4.39
N PRO A 391 21.13 -20.39 5.59
CA PRO A 391 21.71 -19.15 6.10
C PRO A 391 23.18 -19.38 6.47
N ILE A 392 24.03 -18.42 6.15
CA ILE A 392 25.45 -18.40 6.52
C ILE A 392 25.59 -17.66 7.86
N ARG A 393 25.13 -16.42 7.92
CA ARG A 393 25.20 -15.55 9.12
C ARG A 393 24.24 -14.37 9.02
N ILE A 394 24.02 -13.71 10.15
CA ILE A 394 23.34 -12.41 10.19
C ILE A 394 24.36 -11.31 9.91
N HIS A 395 24.09 -10.46 8.93
CA HIS A 395 24.93 -9.32 8.61
C HIS A 395 24.74 -8.19 9.64
N LYS A 396 23.49 -7.83 9.94
CA LYS A 396 23.11 -6.80 10.93
C LYS A 396 21.61 -6.80 11.22
N ALA A 397 21.24 -6.18 12.33
CA ALA A 397 19.85 -5.87 12.67
C ALA A 397 19.32 -4.67 11.87
N ARG A 398 18.05 -4.72 11.47
CA ARG A 398 17.32 -3.73 10.67
C ARG A 398 15.91 -3.55 11.20
N VAL A 399 15.23 -2.48 10.79
CA VAL A 399 13.81 -2.26 11.07
C VAL A 399 13.10 -1.98 9.74
N ARG A 400 12.01 -2.69 9.45
CA ARG A 400 11.18 -2.49 8.26
C ARG A 400 9.73 -2.28 8.69
N ASN A 401 9.18 -1.10 8.41
CA ASN A 401 7.80 -0.73 8.77
C ASN A 401 7.49 -0.94 10.26
N GLY A 402 8.44 -0.63 11.15
CA GLY A 402 8.31 -0.81 12.60
C GLY A 402 8.53 -2.25 13.10
N VAL A 403 8.77 -3.22 12.20
CA VAL A 403 9.07 -4.61 12.55
C VAL A 403 10.58 -4.82 12.59
N SER A 404 11.09 -5.42 13.68
CA SER A 404 12.50 -5.80 13.80
C SER A 404 12.84 -6.94 12.85
N CYS A 405 13.94 -6.79 12.11
CA CYS A 405 14.37 -7.72 11.08
C CYS A 405 15.88 -7.98 11.16
N PHE A 406 16.31 -9.13 10.67
CA PHE A 406 17.71 -9.41 10.37
C PHE A 406 17.97 -9.30 8.88
N GLU A 407 19.07 -8.64 8.52
CA GLU A 407 19.66 -8.77 7.20
C GLU A 407 20.51 -10.03 7.20
N VAL A 408 20.02 -11.08 6.53
CA VAL A 408 20.61 -12.42 6.55
C VAL A 408 21.35 -12.68 5.25
N ILE A 409 22.56 -13.23 5.38
CA ILE A 409 23.37 -13.71 4.26
C ILE A 409 23.11 -15.21 4.11
N TRP A 410 22.80 -15.64 2.90
CA TRP A 410 22.51 -17.02 2.56
C TRP A 410 23.49 -17.54 1.52
N LYS A 411 23.70 -18.85 1.53
CA LYS A 411 24.42 -19.53 0.45
C LYS A 411 23.60 -19.43 -0.83
N LYS A 412 24.27 -19.14 -1.96
CA LYS A 412 23.67 -19.11 -3.29
C LYS A 412 22.89 -20.42 -3.55
N PRO A 413 21.56 -20.36 -3.77
CA PRO A 413 20.78 -21.55 -4.07
C PRO A 413 21.08 -22.07 -5.49
N ASP A 414 20.73 -23.33 -5.74
CA ASP A 414 20.88 -23.95 -7.05
C ASP A 414 20.09 -23.18 -8.11
N HIS A 415 20.68 -23.03 -9.30
CA HIS A 415 20.13 -22.27 -10.43
C HIS A 415 19.92 -20.75 -10.19
N TYR A 416 20.34 -20.19 -9.06
CA TYR A 416 20.31 -18.74 -8.86
C TYR A 416 21.26 -18.03 -9.83
N VAL A 417 20.75 -17.00 -10.51
CA VAL A 417 21.47 -16.21 -11.52
C VAL A 417 21.63 -14.79 -10.99
N PHE A 418 22.85 -14.25 -11.00
CA PHE A 418 23.11 -12.84 -10.69
C PHE A 418 22.95 -11.96 -11.92
N ALA A 419 22.81 -10.65 -11.69
CA ALA A 419 22.89 -9.67 -12.78
C ALA A 419 24.31 -9.65 -13.37
N GLU A 420 24.43 -9.21 -14.62
CA GLU A 420 25.72 -9.08 -15.32
C GLU A 420 26.74 -8.30 -14.47
N GLY A 421 27.97 -8.79 -14.43
CA GLY A 421 29.05 -8.22 -13.60
C GLY A 421 29.09 -8.69 -12.15
N ARG A 422 28.22 -9.63 -11.73
CA ARG A 422 28.21 -10.22 -10.37
C ARG A 422 28.23 -11.75 -10.33
N GLU A 423 28.69 -12.39 -11.40
CA GLU A 423 28.61 -13.85 -11.58
C GLU A 423 29.46 -14.66 -10.59
N GLU A 424 30.55 -14.06 -10.07
CA GLU A 424 31.44 -14.68 -9.09
C GLU A 424 30.88 -14.69 -7.65
N GLN A 425 29.75 -14.00 -7.41
CA GLN A 425 29.15 -13.98 -6.08
C GLN A 425 28.61 -15.36 -5.67
N THR A 426 28.85 -15.74 -4.42
CA THR A 426 28.39 -17.02 -3.84
C THR A 426 27.38 -16.82 -2.71
N GLU A 427 27.05 -15.57 -2.41
CA GLU A 427 26.20 -15.15 -1.29
C GLU A 427 25.01 -14.31 -1.79
N VAL A 428 23.85 -14.50 -1.16
CA VAL A 428 22.63 -13.73 -1.43
C VAL A 428 22.04 -13.17 -0.14
N HIS A 429 21.32 -12.06 -0.21
CA HIS A 429 20.87 -11.31 0.96
C HIS A 429 19.34 -11.19 0.98
N THR A 430 18.75 -11.32 2.17
CA THR A 430 17.32 -11.02 2.41
C THR A 430 17.10 -10.31 3.74
N LEU A 431 15.90 -9.74 3.92
CA LEU A 431 15.45 -9.15 5.17
C LEU A 431 14.35 -10.02 5.77
N GLU A 432 14.67 -10.72 6.86
CA GLU A 432 13.78 -11.65 7.55
C GLU A 432 13.31 -11.06 8.89
N GLU A 433 12.08 -11.37 9.29
CA GLU A 433 11.57 -10.96 10.60
C GLU A 433 12.38 -11.63 11.72
N GLU A 434 12.81 -10.83 12.71
CA GLU A 434 13.64 -11.31 13.82
C GLU A 434 12.96 -12.42 14.60
N SER A 435 11.66 -12.32 14.85
CA SER A 435 10.87 -13.31 15.59
C SER A 435 10.88 -14.68 14.89
N LEU A 436 10.61 -14.69 13.57
CA LEU A 436 10.52 -15.88 12.75
C LEU A 436 11.89 -16.52 12.53
N PHE A 437 12.91 -15.69 12.27
CA PHE A 437 14.28 -16.17 12.06
C PHE A 437 14.87 -16.78 13.33
N SER A 438 14.61 -16.17 14.50
CA SER A 438 15.08 -16.69 15.79
C SER A 438 14.49 -18.04 16.15
N LEU A 439 13.24 -18.29 15.75
CA LEU A 439 12.61 -19.61 15.91
C LEU A 439 13.21 -20.65 14.95
N ALA A 440 13.53 -20.27 13.72
CA ALA A 440 14.01 -21.19 12.71
C ALA A 440 15.51 -21.55 12.85
N PHE A 441 16.34 -20.58 13.24
CA PHE A 441 17.81 -20.71 13.31
C PHE A 441 18.39 -20.10 14.60
N PRO A 442 18.04 -20.63 15.78
CA PRO A 442 18.46 -20.07 17.06
C PRO A 442 19.99 -20.03 17.23
N GLY A 443 20.72 -21.03 16.73
CA GLY A 443 22.19 -21.07 16.82
C GLY A 443 22.87 -19.88 16.13
N ILE A 444 22.41 -19.51 14.93
CA ILE A 444 22.97 -18.37 14.18
C ILE A 444 22.68 -17.04 14.90
N VAL A 445 21.49 -16.93 15.51
CA VAL A 445 21.14 -15.74 16.31
C VAL A 445 22.03 -15.65 17.55
N GLN A 446 22.30 -16.76 18.23
CA GLN A 446 23.21 -16.79 19.39
C GLN A 446 24.63 -16.38 19.00
N ASP A 447 25.14 -16.86 17.86
CA ASP A 447 26.47 -16.48 17.39
C ASP A 447 26.53 -14.98 17.04
N PHE A 448 25.52 -14.44 16.36
CA PHE A 448 25.43 -13.01 16.07
C PHE A 448 25.34 -12.14 17.35
N GLN A 449 24.58 -12.59 18.36
CA GLN A 449 24.50 -11.90 19.65
C GLN A 449 25.84 -11.93 20.39
N ARG A 450 26.56 -13.06 20.34
CA ARG A 450 27.89 -13.21 20.94
C ARG A 450 28.90 -12.26 20.27
N GLU A 451 28.91 -12.19 18.94
CA GLU A 451 29.76 -11.26 18.19
C GLU A 451 29.47 -9.80 18.55
N ARG A 452 28.18 -9.42 18.68
CA ARG A 452 27.79 -8.06 19.11
C ARG A 452 28.25 -7.75 20.53
N ALA A 453 28.13 -8.70 21.47
CA ALA A 453 28.56 -8.51 22.84
C ALA A 453 30.08 -8.29 22.93
N VAL A 454 30.87 -9.10 22.20
CA VAL A 454 32.34 -8.94 22.11
C VAL A 454 32.71 -7.59 21.48
N ALA A 455 32.02 -7.16 20.42
CA ALA A 455 32.26 -5.86 19.81
C ALA A 455 31.94 -4.68 20.76
N GLN A 456 30.89 -4.80 21.57
CA GLN A 456 30.56 -3.81 22.60
C GLN A 456 31.60 -3.77 23.72
N GLU A 457 32.11 -4.94 24.14
CA GLU A 457 33.19 -5.02 25.13
C GLU A 457 34.50 -4.41 24.60
N ASN A 458 34.85 -4.67 23.33
CA ASN A 458 36.03 -4.06 22.70
C ASN A 458 35.88 -2.54 22.53
N ASN A 459 34.69 -2.06 22.17
CA ASN A 459 34.42 -0.62 22.09
C ASN A 459 34.51 0.06 23.46
N THR A 460 33.99 -0.56 24.52
CA THR A 460 34.10 -0.02 25.88
C THR A 460 35.56 0.00 26.36
N LYS A 461 36.34 -1.07 26.11
CA LYS A 461 37.79 -1.08 26.37
C LYS A 461 38.52 0.02 25.61
N SER A 462 38.22 0.20 24.32
CA SER A 462 38.81 1.27 23.50
C SER A 462 38.45 2.66 24.03
N MET A 463 37.20 2.89 24.42
CA MET A 463 36.77 4.14 25.05
C MET A 463 37.48 4.39 26.39
N CYS A 464 37.66 3.36 27.23
CA CYS A 464 38.43 3.48 28.47
C CYS A 464 39.91 3.82 28.21
N ILE A 465 40.53 3.20 27.21
CA ILE A 465 41.92 3.51 26.81
C ILE A 465 42.01 4.96 26.31
N HIS A 466 41.08 5.39 25.45
CA HIS A 466 41.04 6.77 24.95
C HIS A 466 40.85 7.78 26.09
N SER A 467 39.94 7.50 27.03
CA SER A 467 39.71 8.31 28.23
C SER A 467 40.95 8.38 29.13
N PHE A 468 41.67 7.26 29.31
CA PHE A 468 42.90 7.22 30.10
C PHE A 468 44.03 8.04 29.45
N ILE A 469 44.24 7.92 28.13
CA ILE A 469 45.23 8.70 27.38
C ILE A 469 44.92 10.21 27.49
N HIS A 470 43.66 10.60 27.30
CA HIS A 470 43.25 12.00 27.33
C HIS A 470 43.32 12.60 28.74
N SER A 471 42.98 11.85 29.78
CA SER A 471 42.98 12.34 31.17
C SER A 471 44.36 12.32 31.83
N SER A 472 45.22 11.34 31.50
CA SER A 472 46.46 11.09 32.25
C SER A 472 47.72 11.46 31.47
N ILE A 473 47.73 11.27 30.15
CA ILE A 473 48.95 11.46 29.33
C ILE A 473 48.95 12.85 28.70
N HIS A 474 47.82 13.31 28.17
CA HIS A 474 47.73 14.60 27.48
C HIS A 474 48.10 15.80 28.37
N PRO A 475 47.65 15.92 29.64
CA PRO A 475 48.03 17.04 30.51
C PRO A 475 49.53 17.00 30.87
N SER A 476 50.07 15.81 31.08
CA SER A 476 51.47 15.58 31.45
C SER A 476 52.44 15.96 30.32
N ILE A 477 52.13 15.60 29.08
CA ILE A 477 52.92 15.97 27.90
C ILE A 477 52.78 17.47 27.60
N HIS A 478 51.56 18.01 27.69
CA HIS A 478 51.31 19.44 27.45
C HIS A 478 52.06 20.33 28.45
N LEU A 479 52.08 19.97 29.74
CA LEU A 479 52.83 20.72 30.78
C LEU A 479 54.35 20.62 30.60
N SER A 480 54.84 19.47 30.11
CA SER A 480 56.27 19.24 29.87
C SER A 480 56.81 20.02 28.68
N ILE A 481 56.08 20.03 27.56
CA ILE A 481 56.49 20.73 26.32
C ILE A 481 56.39 22.25 26.48
N HIS A 482 55.32 22.73 27.11
CA HIS A 482 55.08 24.17 27.28
C HIS A 482 56.05 24.83 28.28
N SER A 483 56.53 24.11 29.30
CA SER A 483 57.46 24.66 30.30
C SER A 483 58.92 24.71 29.84
N SER A 484 59.31 23.88 28.87
CA SER A 484 60.73 23.70 28.52
C SER A 484 61.11 24.15 27.10
N ILE A 485 60.21 24.01 26.11
CA ILE A 485 60.57 24.23 24.70
C ILE A 485 60.12 25.61 24.20
N HIS A 486 58.97 26.09 24.67
CA HIS A 486 58.36 27.34 24.21
C HIS A 486 59.22 28.61 24.45
N PRO A 487 59.91 28.79 25.60
CA PRO A 487 60.75 29.98 25.83
C PRO A 487 62.02 29.99 24.95
N PHE A 488 62.57 28.81 24.64
CA PHE A 488 63.84 28.66 23.92
C PHE A 488 63.70 28.88 22.41
N ILE A 489 62.62 28.35 21.82
CA ILE A 489 62.35 28.49 20.38
C ILE A 489 61.92 29.91 20.03
N HIS A 490 61.11 30.56 20.88
CA HIS A 490 60.60 31.90 20.62
C HIS A 490 61.70 32.98 20.68
N SER A 491 62.71 32.81 21.56
CA SER A 491 63.85 33.75 21.66
C SER A 491 64.83 33.64 20.49
N PHE A 492 65.10 32.43 20.00
CA PHE A 492 66.13 32.19 18.98
C PHE A 492 65.63 32.42 17.55
N ILE A 493 64.40 32.02 17.24
CA ILE A 493 63.84 32.12 15.89
C ILE A 493 63.43 33.56 15.53
N HIS A 494 62.90 34.31 16.50
CA HIS A 494 62.37 35.66 16.23
C HIS A 494 63.48 36.69 15.94
N SER A 495 64.64 36.59 16.59
CA SER A 495 65.75 37.55 16.41
C SER A 495 66.53 37.34 15.11
N SER A 496 66.78 36.09 14.71
CA SER A 496 67.71 35.80 13.60
C SER A 496 67.02 35.65 12.24
N ILE A 497 65.79 35.13 12.21
CA ILE A 497 65.09 34.84 10.94
C ILE A 497 64.33 36.07 10.42
N HIS A 498 63.78 36.90 11.31
CA HIS A 498 63.01 38.09 10.93
C HIS A 498 63.87 39.15 10.21
N SER A 499 65.14 39.30 10.62
CA SER A 499 66.04 40.30 10.02
C SER A 499 66.63 39.87 8.66
N PHE A 500 66.66 38.56 8.36
CA PHE A 500 67.20 38.03 7.10
C PHE A 500 66.11 37.82 6.03
N ILE A 501 64.90 37.40 6.43
CA ILE A 501 63.77 37.19 5.51
C ILE A 501 63.19 38.52 5.01
N SER A 502 63.14 39.57 5.84
CA SER A 502 62.47 40.82 5.45
C SER A 502 63.24 41.62 4.38
N LEU A 503 64.58 41.50 4.31
CA LEU A 503 65.39 42.31 3.38
C LEU A 503 65.61 41.64 2.01
N SER A 504 65.67 40.29 1.94
CA SER A 504 66.05 39.58 0.71
C SER A 504 64.89 38.94 -0.04
N ILE A 505 63.84 38.48 0.66
CA ILE A 505 62.70 37.77 0.04
C ILE A 505 61.59 38.77 -0.36
N HIS A 506 61.41 39.86 0.39
CA HIS A 506 60.40 40.86 0.08
C HIS A 506 60.70 41.62 -1.22
N SER A 507 61.96 41.94 -1.52
CA SER A 507 62.31 42.67 -2.75
C SER A 507 62.20 41.81 -4.02
N SER A 508 62.37 40.49 -3.91
CA SER A 508 62.40 39.56 -5.04
C SER A 508 61.01 39.00 -5.39
N ILE A 509 60.13 38.80 -4.39
CA ILE A 509 58.73 38.41 -4.63
C ILE A 509 57.92 39.58 -5.22
N HIS A 510 58.16 40.81 -4.76
CA HIS A 510 57.34 41.98 -5.13
C HIS A 510 57.65 42.50 -6.55
N LEU A 511 58.88 42.29 -7.07
CA LEU A 511 59.28 42.78 -8.40
C LEU A 511 58.92 41.83 -9.55
N PHE A 512 58.79 40.51 -9.30
CA PHE A 512 58.63 39.51 -10.36
C PHE A 512 57.37 38.65 -10.27
N ILE A 513 56.88 38.31 -9.08
CA ILE A 513 55.75 37.36 -8.95
C ILE A 513 54.39 38.07 -9.04
N HIS A 514 54.30 39.27 -8.45
CA HIS A 514 53.04 40.00 -8.36
C HIS A 514 52.46 40.45 -9.72
N PRO A 515 53.23 40.96 -10.69
CA PRO A 515 52.68 41.36 -12.00
C PRO A 515 52.22 40.17 -12.85
N SER A 516 52.94 39.04 -12.77
CA SER A 516 52.67 37.84 -13.57
C SER A 516 51.43 37.08 -13.09
N ILE A 517 51.24 36.95 -11.78
CA ILE A 517 50.04 36.31 -11.21
C ILE A 517 48.81 37.21 -11.38
N HIS A 518 48.96 38.52 -11.20
CA HIS A 518 47.85 39.46 -11.35
C HIS A 518 47.33 39.53 -12.80
N SER A 519 48.23 39.56 -13.79
CA SER A 519 47.87 39.52 -15.22
C SER A 519 47.18 38.20 -15.61
N PHE A 520 47.61 37.07 -15.03
CA PHE A 520 47.03 35.76 -15.28
C PHE A 520 45.62 35.60 -14.71
N ILE A 521 45.39 36.02 -13.46
CA ILE A 521 44.06 35.93 -12.82
C ILE A 521 43.05 36.82 -13.54
N HIS A 522 43.45 38.03 -13.93
CA HIS A 522 42.52 39.01 -14.51
C HIS A 522 42.19 38.74 -15.99
N SER A 523 43.10 38.16 -16.78
CA SER A 523 42.88 37.85 -18.20
C SER A 523 42.20 36.49 -18.44
N SER A 524 42.50 35.48 -17.61
CA SER A 524 42.15 34.09 -17.91
C SER A 524 41.03 33.54 -17.01
N ILE A 525 40.94 34.01 -15.76
CA ILE A 525 40.01 33.45 -14.77
C ILE A 525 38.74 34.32 -14.66
N TYR A 526 38.90 35.64 -14.62
CA TYR A 526 37.79 36.57 -14.39
C TYR A 526 36.71 36.57 -15.50
N PRO A 527 37.05 36.50 -16.81
CA PRO A 527 36.04 36.46 -17.88
C PRO A 527 35.24 35.15 -17.96
N PHE A 528 35.72 34.06 -17.35
CA PHE A 528 35.08 32.73 -17.41
C PHE A 528 34.24 32.40 -16.16
N ILE A 529 34.61 32.91 -14.98
CA ILE A 529 33.85 32.69 -13.75
C ILE A 529 32.56 33.53 -13.72
N HIS A 530 32.63 34.78 -14.20
CA HIS A 530 31.56 35.75 -14.03
C HIS A 530 30.25 35.43 -14.83
N PRO A 531 30.29 34.86 -16.06
CA PRO A 531 29.06 34.54 -16.80
C PRO A 531 28.36 33.25 -16.33
N PHE A 532 29.07 32.31 -15.69
CA PHE A 532 28.53 30.97 -15.43
C PHE A 532 28.11 30.74 -13.97
N ILE A 533 28.85 31.29 -13.00
CA ILE A 533 28.53 31.06 -11.59
C ILE A 533 27.41 32.01 -11.12
N HIS A 534 27.45 33.27 -11.56
CA HIS A 534 26.52 34.29 -11.07
C HIS A 534 25.05 34.04 -11.46
N PRO A 535 24.69 33.69 -12.72
CA PRO A 535 23.29 33.44 -13.08
C PRO A 535 22.76 32.13 -12.49
N SER A 536 23.61 31.11 -12.38
CA SER A 536 23.23 29.77 -11.90
C SER A 536 22.90 29.77 -10.41
N VAL A 537 23.68 30.50 -9.60
CA VAL A 537 23.41 30.69 -8.18
C VAL A 537 22.20 31.60 -7.97
N HIS A 538 22.08 32.68 -8.75
CA HIS A 538 20.97 33.61 -8.63
C HIS A 538 19.61 32.99 -9.03
N SER A 539 19.54 32.18 -10.09
CA SER A 539 18.30 31.51 -10.50
C SER A 539 17.87 30.43 -9.50
N SER A 540 18.83 29.69 -8.96
CA SER A 540 18.60 28.62 -7.97
C SER A 540 18.06 29.19 -6.66
N ILE A 541 18.64 30.28 -6.17
CA ILE A 541 18.19 30.95 -4.95
C ILE A 541 16.81 31.60 -5.17
N ARG A 542 16.59 32.26 -6.32
CA ARG A 542 15.31 32.93 -6.62
C ARG A 542 14.15 31.96 -6.78
N SER A 543 14.36 30.82 -7.46
CA SER A 543 13.36 29.74 -7.59
C SER A 543 13.02 29.12 -6.23
N PHE A 544 14.05 28.89 -5.39
CA PHE A 544 13.88 28.37 -4.03
C PHE A 544 13.07 29.31 -3.14
N VAL A 545 13.43 30.59 -3.09
CA VAL A 545 12.72 31.59 -2.28
C VAL A 545 11.27 31.75 -2.74
N HIS A 546 11.01 31.83 -4.05
CA HIS A 546 9.66 32.08 -4.55
C HIS A 546 8.72 30.87 -4.41
N SER A 547 9.22 29.65 -4.61
CA SER A 547 8.46 28.40 -4.46
C SER A 547 8.18 28.08 -2.99
N PHE A 548 9.21 28.16 -2.14
CA PHE A 548 9.14 27.71 -0.77
C PHE A 548 8.42 28.69 0.15
N VAL A 549 8.68 29.99 0.01
CA VAL A 549 8.03 31.03 0.85
C VAL A 549 6.54 31.11 0.54
N HIS A 550 6.15 31.06 -0.75
CA HIS A 550 4.75 31.20 -1.14
C HIS A 550 3.90 29.95 -0.89
N SER A 551 4.48 28.74 -1.01
CA SER A 551 3.77 27.48 -0.72
C SER A 551 3.68 27.21 0.78
N SER A 552 4.81 27.32 1.48
CA SER A 552 4.91 26.86 2.88
C SER A 552 4.25 27.85 3.84
N ILE A 553 4.41 29.17 3.63
CA ILE A 553 3.76 30.17 4.49
C ILE A 553 2.24 30.18 4.23
N ARG A 554 1.80 30.07 2.98
CA ARG A 554 0.36 30.05 2.66
C ARG A 554 -0.34 28.79 3.19
N SER A 555 0.30 27.62 3.07
CA SER A 555 -0.20 26.36 3.63
C SER A 555 -0.23 26.40 5.16
N PHE A 556 0.81 26.95 5.80
CA PHE A 556 0.88 27.09 7.25
C PHE A 556 -0.17 28.07 7.81
N VAL A 557 -0.34 29.24 7.18
CA VAL A 557 -1.38 30.21 7.57
C VAL A 557 -2.78 29.62 7.40
N HIS A 558 -3.05 28.90 6.31
CA HIS A 558 -4.38 28.37 6.04
C HIS A 558 -4.75 27.13 6.88
N SER A 559 -3.77 26.24 7.14
CA SER A 559 -4.00 25.00 7.91
C SER A 559 -3.89 25.19 9.42
N SER A 560 -3.05 26.11 9.89
CA SER A 560 -2.68 26.20 11.31
C SER A 560 -3.21 27.45 12.00
N ILE A 561 -3.36 28.57 11.27
CA ILE A 561 -3.81 29.84 11.86
C ILE A 561 -5.33 30.02 11.66
N HIS A 562 -5.84 29.71 10.46
CA HIS A 562 -7.25 29.92 10.12
C HIS A 562 -8.28 29.14 10.98
N PRO A 563 -8.02 27.91 11.44
CA PRO A 563 -8.96 27.18 12.31
C PRO A 563 -9.02 27.70 13.76
N PHE A 564 -8.00 28.43 14.22
CA PHE A 564 -7.91 28.92 15.60
C PHE A 564 -8.42 30.36 15.78
N ILE A 565 -8.32 31.19 14.72
CA ILE A 565 -8.81 32.57 14.75
C ILE A 565 -10.34 32.64 14.59
N HIS A 566 -10.94 31.74 13.81
CA HIS A 566 -12.35 31.85 13.43
C HIS A 566 -13.38 31.50 14.55
N PRO A 567 -13.12 30.58 15.50
CA PRO A 567 -14.02 30.36 16.64
C PRO A 567 -13.80 31.33 17.81
N SER A 568 -12.61 31.93 17.90
CA SER A 568 -12.15 32.67 19.10
C SER A 568 -12.48 34.17 19.07
N ILE A 569 -12.79 34.74 17.90
CA ILE A 569 -13.00 36.19 17.72
C ILE A 569 -14.49 36.55 17.51
N HIS A 570 -15.35 35.58 17.20
CA HIS A 570 -16.74 35.89 16.81
C HIS A 570 -17.76 36.13 17.97
N PRO A 571 -17.55 35.69 19.23
CA PRO A 571 -18.46 36.06 20.33
C PRO A 571 -18.05 37.29 21.15
N SER A 572 -16.85 37.85 20.96
CA SER A 572 -16.24 38.82 21.89
C SER A 572 -16.18 40.26 21.38
N ILE A 573 -16.76 40.56 20.21
CA ILE A 573 -16.84 41.92 19.65
C ILE A 573 -18.31 42.37 19.63
N HIS A 574 -18.82 42.78 20.79
CA HIS A 574 -19.65 43.99 21.01
C HIS A 574 -20.33 43.95 22.40
N PRO A 575 -20.41 45.09 23.13
CA PRO A 575 -19.42 46.13 23.35
C PRO A 575 -19.11 46.33 24.86
N SER A 576 -18.19 47.26 25.13
CA SER A 576 -17.88 47.93 26.42
C SER A 576 -16.70 47.41 27.27
N SER A 577 -15.56 48.07 27.02
CA SER A 577 -14.56 48.57 28.00
C SER A 577 -14.07 47.63 29.12
N SER A 578 -12.96 46.94 28.86
CA SER A 578 -11.78 46.84 29.75
C SER A 578 -10.71 45.92 29.15
N HIS A 579 -10.12 46.32 28.02
CA HIS A 579 -9.00 45.61 27.39
C HIS A 579 -7.66 46.11 27.95
N SER A 580 -7.20 45.48 29.02
CA SER A 580 -5.77 45.48 29.38
C SER A 580 -5.34 44.24 30.18
N SER A 581 -6.26 43.54 30.82
CA SER A 581 -5.97 42.40 31.71
C SER A 581 -6.05 41.01 31.05
N ILE A 582 -6.74 40.87 29.92
CA ILE A 582 -6.88 39.57 29.20
C ILE A 582 -5.71 39.30 28.25
N HIS A 583 -5.08 40.36 27.72
CA HIS A 583 -4.04 40.22 26.68
C HIS A 583 -2.69 39.72 27.22
N SER A 584 -2.38 39.94 28.51
CA SER A 584 -1.10 39.56 29.11
C SER A 584 -1.11 38.20 29.80
N SER A 585 -2.26 37.71 30.26
CA SER A 585 -2.33 36.56 31.16
C SER A 585 -2.68 35.22 30.49
N ILE A 586 -3.34 35.22 29.33
CA ILE A 586 -3.81 33.98 28.68
C ILE A 586 -3.22 33.75 27.29
N ILE A 587 -2.99 34.81 26.50
CA ILE A 587 -2.53 34.66 25.11
C ILE A 587 -1.02 34.38 25.02
N HIS A 588 -0.21 35.07 25.83
CA HIS A 588 1.25 35.01 25.73
C HIS A 588 1.87 33.65 26.14
N PRO A 589 1.40 32.97 27.22
CA PRO A 589 1.95 31.65 27.58
C PRO A 589 1.51 30.56 26.59
N SER A 590 0.29 30.67 26.05
CA SER A 590 -0.33 29.67 25.17
C SER A 590 0.29 29.66 23.77
N ILE A 591 0.64 30.85 23.24
CA ILE A 591 1.33 30.98 21.95
C ILE A 591 2.80 30.55 22.06
N HIS A 592 3.49 30.94 23.14
CA HIS A 592 4.92 30.67 23.29
C HIS A 592 5.24 29.20 23.63
N SER A 593 4.35 28.51 24.37
CA SER A 593 4.52 27.09 24.72
C SER A 593 4.24 26.12 23.56
N PHE A 594 3.37 26.51 22.62
CA PHE A 594 2.99 25.63 21.49
C PHE A 594 3.73 25.92 20.19
N ILE A 595 4.03 27.19 19.88
CA ILE A 595 4.65 27.55 18.60
C ILE A 595 6.15 27.21 18.59
N HIS A 596 6.86 27.43 19.70
CA HIS A 596 8.31 27.29 19.72
C HIS A 596 8.80 25.83 19.56
N PRO A 597 8.19 24.80 20.20
CA PRO A 597 8.58 23.41 19.95
C PRO A 597 8.15 22.92 18.57
N SER A 598 7.01 23.40 18.07
CA SER A 598 6.45 22.99 16.78
C SER A 598 7.27 23.52 15.60
N ILE A 599 7.74 24.77 15.66
CA ILE A 599 8.65 25.35 14.67
C ILE A 599 10.02 24.67 14.71
N HIS A 600 10.57 24.46 15.90
CA HIS A 600 11.93 23.90 16.03
C HIS A 600 12.01 22.41 15.68
N SER A 601 10.95 21.63 15.93
CA SER A 601 10.92 20.18 15.62
C SER A 601 10.61 19.87 14.15
N SER A 602 9.89 20.74 13.44
CA SER A 602 9.44 20.47 12.06
C SER A 602 10.19 21.28 10.99
N ILE A 603 10.56 22.53 11.28
CA ILE A 603 11.12 23.44 10.27
C ILE A 603 12.66 23.34 10.23
N TYR A 604 13.31 23.26 11.39
CA TYR A 604 14.77 23.27 11.47
C TYR A 604 15.45 22.04 10.81
N PRO A 605 14.98 20.80 11.02
CA PRO A 605 15.57 19.62 10.37
C PRO A 605 15.34 19.64 8.85
N SER A 606 14.16 20.08 8.43
CA SER A 606 13.73 20.16 7.04
C SER A 606 14.54 21.19 6.24
N ILE A 607 14.82 22.35 6.83
CA ILE A 607 15.68 23.38 6.24
C ILE A 607 17.12 22.89 6.16
N ASN A 608 17.64 22.28 7.23
CA ASN A 608 19.05 21.89 7.27
C ASN A 608 19.35 20.71 6.32
N SER A 609 18.44 19.73 6.21
CA SER A 609 18.62 18.60 5.29
C SER A 609 18.54 19.01 3.82
N SER A 610 17.64 19.94 3.49
CA SER A 610 17.41 20.38 2.10
C SER A 610 18.42 21.42 1.63
N ILE A 611 18.89 22.32 2.49
CA ILE A 611 20.01 23.21 2.19
C ILE A 611 21.29 22.40 1.99
N HIS A 612 21.56 21.44 2.88
CA HIS A 612 22.77 20.61 2.78
C HIS A 612 22.77 19.74 1.52
N SER A 613 21.65 19.09 1.18
CA SER A 613 21.58 18.26 -0.03
C SER A 613 21.73 19.08 -1.31
N SER A 614 21.10 20.25 -1.38
CA SER A 614 21.07 21.08 -2.59
C SER A 614 22.40 21.78 -2.84
N ILE A 615 23.03 22.31 -1.79
CA ILE A 615 24.34 22.96 -1.89
C ILE A 615 25.41 21.91 -2.17
N HIS A 616 25.38 20.77 -1.46
CA HIS A 616 26.37 19.72 -1.65
C HIS A 616 26.26 19.07 -3.04
N SER A 617 25.07 18.78 -3.57
CA SER A 617 24.93 18.19 -4.91
C SER A 617 25.38 19.15 -6.01
N SER A 618 25.07 20.44 -5.87
CA SER A 618 25.37 21.47 -6.87
C SER A 618 26.86 21.81 -6.89
N ILE A 619 27.49 21.94 -5.72
CA ILE A 619 28.93 22.19 -5.61
C ILE A 619 29.72 20.96 -6.04
N HIS A 620 29.31 19.76 -5.61
CA HIS A 620 30.02 18.54 -5.94
C HIS A 620 29.95 18.22 -7.45
N SER A 621 28.79 18.37 -8.10
CA SER A 621 28.70 18.13 -9.55
C SER A 621 29.48 19.17 -10.37
N SER A 622 29.53 20.43 -9.91
CA SER A 622 30.22 21.53 -10.61
C SER A 622 31.74 21.45 -10.45
N ILE A 623 32.21 21.08 -9.26
CA ILE A 623 33.65 20.88 -8.99
C ILE A 623 34.16 19.64 -9.72
N HIS A 624 33.43 18.53 -9.67
CA HIS A 624 33.90 17.25 -10.21
C HIS A 624 33.86 17.18 -11.74
N SER A 625 32.95 17.91 -12.40
CA SER A 625 32.90 18.02 -13.86
C SER A 625 33.94 18.98 -14.45
N PHE A 626 34.53 19.88 -13.64
CA PHE A 626 35.40 20.95 -14.14
C PHE A 626 36.86 20.84 -13.70
N ILE A 627 37.14 20.40 -12.45
CA ILE A 627 38.53 20.31 -11.95
C ILE A 627 39.28 19.15 -12.60
N HIS A 628 38.62 18.00 -12.75
CA HIS A 628 39.29 16.76 -13.16
C HIS A 628 39.82 16.75 -14.61
N PRO A 629 39.11 17.31 -15.62
CA PRO A 629 39.62 17.33 -16.99
C PRO A 629 40.67 18.41 -17.27
N PHE A 630 40.71 19.51 -16.50
CA PHE A 630 41.49 20.70 -16.85
C PHE A 630 42.65 21.02 -15.91
N ILE A 631 42.50 20.81 -14.59
CA ILE A 631 43.55 21.16 -13.63
C ILE A 631 44.65 20.09 -13.59
N HIS A 632 44.27 18.82 -13.71
CA HIS A 632 45.22 17.71 -13.57
C HIS A 632 46.25 17.61 -14.73
N PRO A 633 45.88 17.81 -16.01
CA PRO A 633 46.88 17.83 -17.10
C PRO A 633 47.77 19.08 -17.06
N PHE A 634 47.22 20.21 -16.62
CA PHE A 634 47.91 21.51 -16.62
C PHE A 634 48.92 21.66 -15.48
N ILE A 635 48.57 21.22 -14.27
CA ILE A 635 49.55 21.17 -13.15
C ILE A 635 50.69 20.21 -13.50
N HIS A 636 50.38 19.09 -14.17
CA HIS A 636 51.40 18.14 -14.60
C HIS A 636 52.35 18.75 -15.64
N SER A 637 51.86 19.46 -16.66
CA SER A 637 52.74 20.11 -17.66
C SER A 637 53.52 21.30 -17.09
N PHE A 638 52.92 22.07 -16.19
CA PHE A 638 53.57 23.21 -15.55
C PHE A 638 54.68 22.78 -14.59
N ILE A 639 54.41 21.81 -13.71
CA ILE A 639 55.43 21.28 -12.80
C ILE A 639 56.56 20.60 -13.60
N HIS A 640 56.24 19.84 -14.64
CA HIS A 640 57.24 19.13 -15.42
C HIS A 640 58.14 20.06 -16.25
N SER A 641 57.59 21.14 -16.83
CA SER A 641 58.41 22.13 -17.57
C SER A 641 59.22 23.04 -16.66
N PHE A 642 58.65 23.42 -15.50
CA PHE A 642 59.30 24.33 -14.55
C PHE A 642 60.40 23.62 -13.76
N ILE A 643 60.14 22.43 -13.22
CA ILE A 643 61.17 21.65 -12.50
C ILE A 643 62.30 21.27 -13.44
N HIS A 644 62.01 20.88 -14.69
CA HIS A 644 63.04 20.48 -15.64
C HIS A 644 63.89 21.67 -16.13
N SER A 645 63.31 22.87 -16.35
CA SER A 645 64.12 24.03 -16.74
C SER A 645 64.92 24.61 -15.56
N PHE A 646 64.34 24.58 -14.35
CA PHE A 646 64.96 25.13 -13.15
C PHE A 646 66.08 24.24 -12.61
N ILE A 647 65.87 22.91 -12.52
CA ILE A 647 66.93 21.99 -12.10
C ILE A 647 68.07 21.96 -13.13
N HIS A 648 67.74 21.99 -14.43
CA HIS A 648 68.77 21.95 -15.46
C HIS A 648 69.58 23.25 -15.53
N SER A 649 68.99 24.44 -15.32
CA SER A 649 69.77 25.68 -15.29
C SER A 649 70.57 25.83 -13.98
N PHE A 650 70.01 25.37 -12.86
CA PHE A 650 70.65 25.47 -11.55
C PHE A 650 71.81 24.50 -11.40
N ILE A 651 71.67 23.24 -11.81
CA ILE A 651 72.77 22.26 -11.80
C ILE A 651 73.88 22.69 -12.78
N HIS A 652 73.52 23.20 -13.96
CA HIS A 652 74.51 23.60 -14.96
C HIS A 652 75.28 24.86 -14.54
N SER A 653 74.67 25.81 -13.82
CA SER A 653 75.38 26.98 -13.28
C SER A 653 76.24 26.62 -12.06
N PHE A 654 75.75 25.69 -11.21
CA PHE A 654 76.49 25.25 -10.03
C PHE A 654 77.73 24.42 -10.41
N ILE A 655 77.62 23.53 -11.40
CA ILE A 655 78.76 22.75 -11.90
C ILE A 655 79.78 23.64 -12.61
N HIS A 656 79.35 24.62 -13.42
CA HIS A 656 80.27 25.58 -14.05
C HIS A 656 80.97 26.48 -13.03
N SER A 657 80.26 26.95 -12.00
CA SER A 657 80.83 27.77 -10.93
C SER A 657 81.82 26.99 -10.07
N TYR A 658 81.63 25.68 -9.90
CA TYR A 658 82.51 24.83 -9.09
C TYR A 658 83.76 24.41 -9.88
N TYR A 659 83.64 24.15 -11.18
CA TYR A 659 84.79 23.85 -12.05
C TYR A 659 85.68 25.08 -12.30
N SER A 660 85.12 26.29 -12.39
CA SER A 660 85.91 27.53 -12.55
C SER A 660 86.62 27.97 -11.26
N LEU A 661 86.36 27.31 -10.12
CA LEU A 661 87.02 27.56 -8.84
C LEU A 661 88.19 26.59 -8.57
N ILE A 662 88.33 25.53 -9.38
CA ILE A 662 89.29 24.43 -9.20
C ILE A 662 90.33 24.35 -10.34
N LEU A 663 90.13 25.09 -11.44
CA LEU A 663 91.12 25.38 -12.49
C LEU A 663 91.56 26.85 -12.36
#